data_AF-A0AAJ4ZHG9-F1
#
_entry.id   AF-A0AAJ4ZHG9-F1
#
_cell.length_a   1.000
_cell.length_b   1.000
_cell.length_c   1.000
_cell.angle_alpha   90.00
_cell.angle_beta   90.00
_cell.angle_gamma   90.00
#
_symmetry.space_group_name_H-M   'P 1'
#
loop_
_entity.id
_entity.type
_entity.pdbx_description
1 polymer ?
#
loop_
_entity_poly.entity_id
_entity_poly.type
_entity_poly.pdbx_seq_one_letter_code
_entity_poly.pdbx_strand_id
1 'polypeptide(L)'
;MKHANPMTSSTSEMRQTSEIAEPKASLASDVRRQTASCTTSLRLREGHNCWRIAPAARMRMLVDGEAYFSALREALRAARHTVFILGWDIDSRMQLQPMGVDDGLPPGLRDFLDALVRRRGGLRIYGLSWDFAMLYALEREWLPSVKLDWRTHRRLCFRLDGHHPTGASHHQKVVVIDHRLAFVGGLDLTRRRWDTSRHAPDEPGRRDPSGHPYPPFHDVHALVDGEAAHALAALAEARWHRATGMHVDLRLPDARDAPYAPLDPWPANLAPDLTDVDVAIARTAPAFDGRPAVQEIQSLYVDAIASAKHRLYFENQYFTAKSIGDALAARLSQPDCPDIAVVSRRIEDGWLQQQSMGVLRARLYRRLRKLDPDERFRLYCPEVPGVAPACVNVHSKVMVVDDELLVIGSANLNNRSMALDTECNLAIAANGDARVAAGIARARNRLLAEHLDVPEPAVEAALARDRGLHHALATLHRDGGRTLEAFAPELHEADDAASPGPVVLDPMEPIDFENVMGTFIATEARPRLIGRIASLVVLLLVLAGLALAWRYTPLREWADVRRVLGFVERIHDLPLAPLVMMGVYALGTLIMVPVTVLIVVTVVVFGPVMGAIYALCGTTLGAMVGYTVGRVAGRDAVRRFGGRHLNAVSQQIGNHGLLAMIVLRLMPLAPFMLVNFVVGASRIRLRHCLLGTAIGMAPGILIAAALVDRVAALAQRPSGVTAALLVAVLVLPGLGVAALKRRIGGPRTQRTSDDAGSGNGRPEAVEPLLPERPGRISRELCVASYNVHGGVGADGRHAPERVLGVLDEIDPDIVALQEVQASATGVGLLAQLAEARGMHVIPGPTLTRGGLAFGNAILTRFAPVAVRHIDLSVPGREPRGAVDATLAWHDAQGREMQLRVIAMHLGLRPGERREQVRRLLECLAGQPRTATVLLGDVNEWFLWGRPLRWLHRYFERAPHVATFPSRWPLLSLDRIWTSPRAHLVEVRRHATALARVASDHLPLVATLRTSMPRREPAPHPAMGREATGADRT
;
A
#
# COMPACT_ATOMS: atom_id res chain seq x y z
N MET A 1 29.34 70.40 -35.57
CA MET A 1 30.52 69.49 -35.60
C MET A 1 29.95 68.07 -35.66
N LYS A 2 29.73 67.37 -36.79
CA LYS A 2 30.63 66.94 -37.92
C LYS A 2 31.94 66.35 -37.34
N HIS A 3 32.21 65.04 -37.33
CA HIS A 3 32.34 64.01 -38.39
C HIS A 3 31.91 62.61 -37.87
N ALA A 4 31.22 61.72 -38.59
CA ALA A 4 31.50 60.99 -39.85
C ALA A 4 32.49 59.79 -39.71
N ASN A 5 31.93 58.58 -39.82
CA ASN A 5 32.49 57.23 -40.16
C ASN A 5 33.14 57.23 -41.58
N PRO A 6 33.70 56.14 -42.23
CA PRO A 6 33.78 54.68 -41.94
C PRO A 6 35.05 53.90 -42.47
N MET A 7 35.00 52.54 -42.49
CA MET A 7 35.58 51.54 -43.46
C MET A 7 36.90 50.77 -43.16
N THR A 8 36.82 49.44 -42.88
CA THR A 8 37.23 48.21 -43.68
C THR A 8 38.73 47.86 -43.65
N SER A 9 39.28 46.62 -43.63
CA SER A 9 38.84 45.20 -43.72
C SER A 9 40.06 44.24 -43.57
N SER A 10 39.83 42.98 -43.12
CA SER A 10 40.52 41.69 -43.51
C SER A 10 41.98 41.43 -43.05
N THR A 11 42.39 40.30 -42.44
CA THR A 11 42.24 38.84 -42.75
C THR A 11 42.33 37.96 -41.46
N SER A 12 41.35 37.12 -41.13
CA SER A 12 41.23 35.65 -41.33
C SER A 12 42.10 34.71 -40.47
N GLU A 13 41.49 34.01 -39.50
CA GLU A 13 41.58 32.54 -39.39
C GLU A 13 40.45 31.97 -38.51
N MET A 14 40.10 30.71 -38.78
CA MET A 14 38.77 30.12 -38.69
C MET A 14 38.70 29.07 -37.57
N ARG A 15 37.61 29.01 -36.78
CA ARG A 15 37.13 27.77 -36.13
C ARG A 15 35.69 27.90 -35.62
N GLN A 16 34.84 26.98 -36.09
CA GLN A 16 33.46 26.74 -35.64
C GLN A 16 33.42 26.17 -34.22
N THR A 17 32.38 26.50 -33.45
CA THR A 17 31.69 25.55 -32.52
C THR A 17 30.29 26.08 -32.20
N SER A 18 29.29 25.31 -32.60
CA SER A 18 27.90 25.43 -32.18
C SER A 18 27.71 24.62 -30.89
N GLU A 19 27.52 25.28 -29.76
CA GLU A 19 27.16 24.61 -28.51
C GLU A 19 25.63 24.52 -28.36
N ILE A 20 25.17 23.28 -28.27
CA ILE A 20 23.83 22.84 -27.91
C ILE A 20 23.72 22.99 -26.39
N ALA A 21 22.85 23.89 -25.94
CA ALA A 21 22.58 24.10 -24.52
C ALA A 21 21.74 22.96 -23.93
N GLU A 22 22.18 22.40 -22.81
CA GLU A 22 21.48 21.39 -22.02
C GLU A 22 20.11 21.89 -21.49
N PRO A 23 19.03 21.07 -21.52
CA PRO A 23 17.79 21.40 -20.83
C PRO A 23 17.79 20.85 -19.40
N LYS A 24 18.43 21.56 -18.46
CA LYS A 24 18.27 21.37 -17.01
C LYS A 24 17.81 22.69 -16.36
N ALA A 25 16.59 23.14 -16.66
CA ALA A 25 16.04 24.34 -16.01
C ALA A 25 14.51 24.49 -16.01
N SER A 26 13.68 23.54 -16.46
CA SER A 26 12.23 23.83 -16.60
C SER A 26 11.41 23.68 -15.32
N LEU A 27 11.67 22.72 -14.42
CA LEU A 27 10.85 22.60 -13.19
C LEU A 27 11.17 23.66 -12.12
N ALA A 28 12.42 24.10 -12.01
CA ALA A 28 12.82 25.12 -11.05
C ALA A 28 12.45 26.54 -11.53
N SER A 29 12.29 26.75 -12.84
CA SER A 29 11.87 28.03 -13.40
C SER A 29 10.35 28.22 -13.37
N ASP A 30 9.55 27.14 -13.38
CA ASP A 30 8.10 27.23 -13.16
C ASP A 30 7.75 27.56 -11.70
N VAL A 31 8.51 27.01 -10.74
CA VAL A 31 8.41 27.41 -9.32
C VAL A 31 8.88 28.85 -9.13
N ARG A 32 9.96 29.28 -9.81
CA ARG A 32 10.44 30.68 -9.73
C ARG A 32 9.57 31.70 -10.47
N ARG A 33 8.85 31.30 -11.53
CA ARG A 33 7.90 32.20 -12.23
C ARG A 33 6.59 32.36 -11.47
N GLN A 34 6.19 31.41 -10.63
CA GLN A 34 5.06 31.59 -9.70
C GLN A 34 5.42 32.44 -8.48
N THR A 35 6.70 32.55 -8.10
CA THR A 35 7.13 33.39 -6.97
C THR A 35 7.23 34.90 -7.26
N ALA A 36 6.89 35.36 -8.48
CA ALA A 36 6.99 36.77 -8.87
C ALA A 36 5.67 37.57 -8.71
N SER A 37 4.65 37.04 -8.03
CA SER A 37 3.43 37.76 -7.66
C SER A 37 3.17 37.60 -6.16
N CYS A 38 4.03 38.18 -5.33
CA CYS A 38 3.85 38.19 -3.89
C CYS A 38 3.02 39.41 -3.49
N THR A 39 1.73 39.38 -3.79
CA THR A 39 0.69 40.31 -3.27
C THR A 39 -0.72 39.71 -3.43
N THR A 40 -0.88 38.41 -3.24
CA THR A 40 -2.20 37.76 -3.29
C THR A 40 -2.50 37.05 -1.98
N SER A 41 -3.56 37.53 -1.31
CA SER A 41 -4.28 36.81 -0.26
C SER A 41 -4.64 35.40 -0.72
N LEU A 42 -4.68 34.45 0.21
CA LEU A 42 -5.10 33.07 -0.07
C LEU A 42 -6.48 33.08 -0.75
N ARG A 43 -6.61 32.36 -1.87
CA ARG A 43 -7.90 32.18 -2.55
C ARG A 43 -8.29 30.70 -2.55
N LEU A 44 -9.44 30.41 -1.93
CA LEU A 44 -10.12 29.13 -2.08
C LEU A 44 -10.68 29.03 -3.50
N ARG A 45 -10.40 27.92 -4.18
CA ARG A 45 -10.69 27.68 -5.60
C ARG A 45 -11.21 26.27 -5.80
N GLU A 46 -12.45 26.16 -6.26
CA GLU A 46 -13.03 24.88 -6.64
C GLU A 46 -12.20 24.18 -7.73
N GLY A 47 -12.06 22.86 -7.61
CA GLY A 47 -11.27 22.04 -8.53
C GLY A 47 -9.75 22.09 -8.29
N HIS A 48 -9.28 22.91 -7.34
CA HIS A 48 -7.86 22.96 -6.96
C HIS A 48 -7.64 22.61 -5.49
N ASN A 49 -7.97 23.54 -4.59
CA ASN A 49 -7.77 23.38 -3.14
C ASN A 49 -9.08 23.14 -2.38
N CYS A 50 -10.21 23.08 -3.08
CA CYS A 50 -11.46 22.57 -2.57
C CYS A 50 -12.29 21.96 -3.70
N TRP A 51 -13.24 21.10 -3.35
CA TRP A 51 -14.21 20.54 -4.29
C TRP A 51 -15.33 21.53 -4.59
N ARG A 52 -15.86 22.16 -3.53
CA ARG A 52 -17.02 23.03 -3.59
C ARG A 52 -16.93 24.11 -2.53
N ILE A 53 -17.36 25.32 -2.86
CA ILE A 53 -17.62 26.41 -1.93
C ILE A 53 -19.14 26.58 -1.88
N ALA A 54 -19.73 26.50 -0.70
CA ALA A 54 -21.17 26.59 -0.54
C ALA A 54 -21.54 27.43 0.69
N PRO A 55 -22.60 28.25 0.61
CA PRO A 55 -23.03 29.08 1.73
C PRO A 55 -23.61 28.24 2.87
N ALA A 56 -23.30 28.65 4.10
CA ALA A 56 -23.92 28.19 5.33
C ALA A 56 -24.51 29.39 6.08
N ALA A 57 -25.74 29.27 6.56
CA ALA A 57 -26.37 30.32 7.35
C ALA A 57 -25.74 30.39 8.75
N ARG A 58 -25.28 29.24 9.28
CA ARG A 58 -24.64 29.12 10.58
C ARG A 58 -23.49 28.13 10.54
N MET A 59 -22.42 28.48 11.25
CA MET A 59 -21.27 27.62 11.50
C MET A 59 -20.87 27.68 12.98
N ARG A 60 -20.54 26.51 13.56
CA ARG A 60 -20.06 26.38 14.94
C ARG A 60 -18.90 25.39 15.01
N MET A 61 -17.83 25.77 15.70
CA MET A 61 -16.79 24.84 16.12
C MET A 61 -17.18 24.20 17.45
N LEU A 62 -17.08 22.86 17.50
CA LEU A 62 -17.36 22.02 18.65
C LEU A 62 -16.03 21.41 19.11
N VAL A 63 -15.66 21.72 20.34
CA VAL A 63 -14.41 21.31 20.96
C VAL A 63 -14.72 20.15 21.90
N ASP A 64 -13.99 19.06 21.71
CA ASP A 64 -14.13 17.77 22.40
C ASP A 64 -15.44 17.01 22.19
N GLY A 65 -15.43 15.77 22.69
CA GLY A 65 -16.53 14.84 22.56
C GLY A 65 -17.79 15.30 23.28
N GLU A 66 -17.72 15.95 24.44
CA GLU A 66 -18.91 16.40 25.17
C GLU A 66 -19.74 17.37 24.32
N ALA A 67 -19.12 18.43 23.77
CA ALA A 67 -19.81 19.43 22.96
C ALA A 67 -20.36 18.81 21.67
N TYR A 68 -19.54 18.00 20.97
CA TYR A 68 -19.96 17.35 19.73
C TYR A 68 -21.10 16.36 19.94
N PHE A 69 -20.93 15.38 20.83
CA PHE A 69 -21.91 14.31 21.00
C PHE A 69 -23.22 14.79 21.61
N SER A 70 -23.18 15.82 22.47
CA SER A 70 -24.40 16.46 22.98
C SER A 70 -25.18 17.17 21.87
N ALA A 71 -24.50 18.01 21.07
CA ALA A 71 -25.10 18.68 19.92
C ALA A 71 -25.65 17.67 18.90
N LEU A 72 -24.91 16.59 18.65
CA LEU A 72 -25.34 15.53 17.75
C LEU A 72 -26.58 14.80 18.27
N ARG A 73 -26.66 14.46 19.56
CA ARG A 73 -27.84 13.80 20.14
C ARG A 73 -29.08 14.67 19.98
N GLU A 74 -28.97 15.97 20.24
CA GLU A 74 -30.08 16.92 20.06
C GLU A 74 -30.51 17.02 18.59
N ALA A 75 -29.57 17.16 17.66
CA ALA A 75 -29.87 17.24 16.24
C ALA A 75 -30.49 15.93 15.70
N LEU A 76 -30.00 14.77 16.15
CA LEU A 76 -30.59 13.47 15.78
C LEU A 76 -32.03 13.32 16.32
N ARG A 77 -32.34 13.89 17.49
CA ARG A 77 -33.72 13.97 17.99
C ARG A 77 -34.59 14.87 17.12
N ALA A 78 -34.03 15.85 16.41
CA ALA A 78 -34.79 16.68 15.49
C ALA A 78 -35.05 16.01 14.13
N ALA A 79 -34.19 15.06 13.70
CA ALA A 79 -34.22 14.41 12.39
C ALA A 79 -35.58 13.81 11.98
N ARG A 80 -36.00 14.02 10.72
CA ARG A 80 -37.32 13.61 10.20
C ARG A 80 -37.26 12.67 9.01
N HIS A 81 -36.27 12.80 8.14
CA HIS A 81 -36.22 12.16 6.83
C HIS A 81 -35.01 11.25 6.67
N THR A 82 -33.80 11.81 6.77
CA THR A 82 -32.57 11.10 6.40
C THR A 82 -31.44 11.45 7.34
N VAL A 83 -30.72 10.44 7.82
CA VAL A 83 -29.44 10.63 8.51
C VAL A 83 -28.37 9.81 7.81
N PHE A 84 -27.26 10.43 7.42
CA PHE A 84 -26.04 9.74 7.02
C PHE A 84 -25.03 9.81 8.15
N ILE A 85 -24.36 8.69 8.43
CA ILE A 85 -23.25 8.60 9.39
C ILE A 85 -22.10 7.91 8.65
N LEU A 86 -21.07 8.66 8.30
CA LEU A 86 -19.80 8.14 7.78
C LEU A 86 -18.77 8.17 8.91
N GLY A 87 -18.04 7.06 9.09
CA GLY A 87 -16.98 6.97 10.09
C GLY A 87 -15.90 5.97 9.70
N TRP A 88 -14.69 6.18 10.20
CA TRP A 88 -13.63 5.16 10.17
C TRP A 88 -13.99 3.96 11.05
N ASP A 89 -14.70 4.21 12.15
CA ASP A 89 -15.25 3.20 13.07
C ASP A 89 -16.56 3.69 13.70
N ILE A 90 -17.46 2.75 14.01
CA ILE A 90 -18.74 3.03 14.68
C ILE A 90 -18.99 1.92 15.70
N ASP A 91 -19.07 2.25 17.00
CA ASP A 91 -19.34 1.28 18.07
C ASP A 91 -20.80 1.40 18.53
N SER A 92 -21.53 0.29 18.48
CA SER A 92 -22.97 0.25 18.77
C SER A 92 -23.34 0.63 20.20
N ARG A 93 -22.39 0.44 21.12
CA ARG A 93 -22.59 0.56 22.56
C ARG A 93 -22.13 1.91 23.09
N MET A 94 -21.50 2.74 22.26
CA MET A 94 -21.06 4.06 22.72
C MET A 94 -22.27 4.88 23.23
N GLN A 95 -22.03 5.73 24.20
CA GLN A 95 -23.04 6.65 24.72
C GLN A 95 -22.63 8.07 24.32
N LEU A 96 -23.54 8.78 23.65
CA LEU A 96 -23.29 10.18 23.26
C LEU A 96 -23.19 11.09 24.51
N GLN A 97 -23.95 10.77 25.56
CA GLN A 97 -23.98 11.47 26.84
C GLN A 97 -23.84 10.44 27.98
N PRO A 98 -22.60 10.04 28.32
CA PRO A 98 -22.33 8.99 29.32
C PRO A 98 -22.72 9.39 30.75
N MET A 99 -22.82 10.69 31.01
CA MET A 99 -23.33 11.23 32.29
C MET A 99 -24.86 11.14 32.42
N GLY A 100 -25.54 10.61 31.41
CA GLY A 100 -26.99 10.48 31.37
C GLY A 100 -27.70 11.74 30.84
N VAL A 101 -28.90 11.53 30.31
CA VAL A 101 -29.81 12.59 29.87
C VAL A 101 -31.24 12.11 30.05
N ASP A 102 -32.10 12.97 30.58
CA ASP A 102 -33.51 12.65 30.80
C ASP A 102 -34.35 13.06 29.58
N ASP A 103 -34.21 12.33 28.48
CA ASP A 103 -35.00 12.53 27.26
C ASP A 103 -35.89 11.32 26.91
N GLY A 104 -35.97 10.34 27.83
CA GLY A 104 -36.75 9.12 27.65
C GLY A 104 -36.30 8.26 26.46
N LEU A 105 -35.05 8.39 26.00
CA LEU A 105 -34.46 7.59 24.93
C LEU A 105 -33.26 6.76 25.43
N PRO A 106 -32.97 5.60 24.83
CA PRO A 106 -31.86 4.76 25.26
C PRO A 106 -30.50 5.48 25.24
N PRO A 107 -29.57 5.10 26.14
CA PRO A 107 -28.25 5.72 26.22
C PRO A 107 -27.29 5.23 25.12
N GLY A 108 -27.35 3.95 24.75
CA GLY A 108 -26.49 3.35 23.72
C GLY A 108 -26.86 3.78 22.30
N LEU A 109 -25.85 4.08 21.48
CA LEU A 109 -26.01 4.64 20.12
C LEU A 109 -26.98 3.84 19.26
N ARG A 110 -26.81 2.51 19.18
CA ARG A 110 -27.68 1.66 18.35
C ARG A 110 -29.15 1.75 18.80
N ASP A 111 -29.40 1.56 20.08
CA ASP A 111 -30.76 1.52 20.64
C ASP A 111 -31.41 2.91 20.57
N PHE A 112 -30.62 3.97 20.72
CA PHE A 112 -31.05 5.36 20.48
C PHE A 112 -31.52 5.56 19.03
N LEU A 113 -30.68 5.21 18.03
CA LEU A 113 -31.03 5.34 16.62
C LEU A 113 -32.25 4.50 16.24
N ASP A 114 -32.35 3.27 16.78
CA ASP A 114 -33.51 2.40 16.58
C ASP A 114 -34.80 3.00 17.16
N ALA A 115 -34.73 3.55 18.37
CA ALA A 115 -35.86 4.23 19.00
C ALA A 115 -36.32 5.45 18.18
N LEU A 116 -35.41 6.23 17.60
CA LEU A 116 -35.75 7.35 16.73
C LEU A 116 -36.50 6.90 15.47
N VAL A 117 -35.99 5.87 14.79
CA VAL A 117 -36.61 5.33 13.57
C VAL A 117 -37.99 4.73 13.86
N ARG A 118 -38.17 4.05 15.01
CA ARG A 118 -39.48 3.54 15.44
C ARG A 118 -40.48 4.66 15.73
N ARG A 119 -40.06 5.72 16.43
CA ARG A 119 -40.93 6.86 16.77
C ARG A 119 -41.31 7.72 15.55
N ARG A 120 -40.53 7.68 14.46
CA ARG A 120 -40.70 8.57 13.30
C ARG A 120 -40.84 7.77 12.02
N GLY A 121 -42.06 7.58 11.53
CA GLY A 121 -42.37 6.76 10.34
C GLY A 121 -41.63 7.15 9.05
N GLY A 122 -41.24 8.43 8.91
CA GLY A 122 -40.50 8.95 7.75
C GLY A 122 -38.97 8.83 7.81
N LEU A 123 -38.40 8.59 9.00
CA LEU A 123 -36.95 8.66 9.20
C LEU A 123 -36.23 7.41 8.66
N ARG A 124 -35.13 7.62 7.94
CA ARG A 124 -34.18 6.58 7.49
C ARG A 124 -32.76 6.97 7.89
N ILE A 125 -31.99 5.99 8.36
CA ILE A 125 -30.63 6.22 8.86
C ILE A 125 -29.69 5.28 8.12
N TYR A 126 -28.60 5.82 7.58
CA TYR A 126 -27.59 5.13 6.80
C TYR A 126 -26.22 5.28 7.47
N GLY A 127 -25.72 4.22 8.09
CA GLY A 127 -24.40 4.18 8.74
C GLY A 127 -23.39 3.42 7.89
N LEU A 128 -22.28 4.06 7.53
CA LEU A 128 -21.19 3.49 6.75
C LEU A 128 -19.90 3.54 7.55
N SER A 129 -19.31 2.37 7.80
CA SER A 129 -18.03 2.24 8.51
C SER A 129 -17.00 1.52 7.62
N TRP A 130 -15.71 1.75 7.82
CA TRP A 130 -14.65 1.13 7.00
C TRP A 130 -14.57 -0.41 7.15
N ASP A 131 -14.52 -1.16 6.03
CA ASP A 131 -14.40 -2.64 5.95
C ASP A 131 -12.94 -3.10 6.19
N PHE A 132 -12.52 -2.92 7.45
CA PHE A 132 -11.51 -3.65 8.22
C PHE A 132 -10.24 -4.25 7.55
N ALA A 133 -9.07 -3.87 8.07
CA ALA A 133 -7.85 -4.66 8.07
C ALA A 133 -7.70 -5.44 9.39
N MET A 134 -7.37 -6.74 9.31
CA MET A 134 -7.21 -7.70 10.43
C MET A 134 -6.30 -7.24 11.59
N LEU A 135 -5.48 -6.19 11.37
CA LEU A 135 -4.54 -5.62 12.32
C LEU A 135 -5.21 -4.90 13.52
N TYR A 136 -6.43 -4.38 13.36
CA TYR A 136 -7.12 -3.59 14.41
C TYR A 136 -8.20 -4.36 15.18
N ALA A 137 -8.14 -5.70 15.16
CA ALA A 137 -9.20 -6.57 15.73
C ALA A 137 -9.43 -6.38 17.24
N LEU A 138 -8.40 -5.96 17.96
CA LEU A 138 -8.42 -5.79 19.42
C LEU A 138 -8.92 -4.40 19.85
N GLU A 139 -8.86 -3.40 18.97
CA GLU A 139 -9.26 -2.02 19.26
C GLU A 139 -10.73 -1.74 18.89
N ARG A 140 -11.32 -2.56 18.03
CA ARG A 140 -12.67 -2.40 17.48
C ARG A 140 -13.72 -3.28 18.15
N GLU A 141 -15.00 -3.07 17.83
CA GLU A 141 -16.04 -4.04 18.15
C GLU A 141 -15.81 -5.33 17.34
N TRP A 142 -15.64 -6.45 18.03
CA TRP A 142 -15.33 -7.73 17.39
C TRP A 142 -16.56 -8.24 16.62
N LEU A 143 -16.43 -8.34 15.30
CA LEU A 143 -17.45 -8.84 14.35
C LEU A 143 -18.74 -7.97 14.20
N PRO A 144 -18.65 -6.71 13.71
CA PRO A 144 -19.83 -5.85 13.50
C PRO A 144 -20.88 -6.44 12.54
N SER A 145 -20.42 -7.30 11.60
CA SER A 145 -21.26 -7.95 10.59
C SER A 145 -21.82 -9.31 11.01
N VAL A 146 -21.28 -9.96 12.06
CA VAL A 146 -21.73 -11.28 12.54
C VAL A 146 -22.53 -11.17 13.85
N LYS A 147 -22.29 -10.14 14.67
CA LYS A 147 -23.27 -9.64 15.65
C LYS A 147 -24.28 -8.74 14.93
N LEU A 148 -25.11 -9.37 14.11
CA LEU A 148 -26.12 -8.76 13.27
C LEU A 148 -27.31 -8.22 14.08
N ASP A 149 -27.07 -7.31 15.02
CA ASP A 149 -28.11 -6.57 15.75
C ASP A 149 -28.37 -5.16 15.15
N TRP A 150 -27.58 -4.67 14.20
CA TRP A 150 -27.86 -3.37 13.55
C TRP A 150 -29.01 -3.39 12.54
N ARG A 151 -29.62 -4.57 12.30
CA ARG A 151 -30.84 -4.73 11.48
C ARG A 151 -32.09 -4.81 12.35
N THR A 152 -32.16 -4.08 13.46
CA THR A 152 -33.36 -3.98 14.30
C THR A 152 -34.56 -3.41 13.53
N HIS A 153 -34.31 -2.55 12.52
CA HIS A 153 -35.36 -1.94 11.72
C HIS A 153 -34.98 -1.82 10.24
N ARG A 154 -35.93 -2.05 9.32
CA ARG A 154 -35.73 -1.92 7.85
C ARG A 154 -35.29 -0.52 7.36
N ARG A 155 -35.34 0.49 8.23
CA ARG A 155 -35.04 1.90 7.95
C ARG A 155 -33.75 2.36 8.63
N LEU A 156 -33.08 1.47 9.38
CA LEU A 156 -31.74 1.66 9.92
C LEU A 156 -30.79 0.71 9.16
N CYS A 157 -29.95 1.29 8.31
CA CYS A 157 -29.08 0.57 7.39
C CYS A 157 -27.62 0.79 7.77
N PHE A 158 -26.99 -0.22 8.37
CA PHE A 158 -25.55 -0.22 8.61
C PHE A 158 -24.80 -1.05 7.56
N ARG A 159 -23.69 -0.53 7.02
CA ARG A 159 -22.84 -1.21 6.01
C ARG A 159 -21.36 -0.95 6.27
N LEU A 160 -20.54 -1.91 5.83
CA LEU A 160 -19.09 -1.77 5.79
C LEU A 160 -18.63 -1.34 4.39
N ASP A 161 -17.65 -0.45 4.32
CA ASP A 161 -17.10 0.11 3.11
C ASP A 161 -15.70 -0.43 2.81
N GLY A 162 -15.63 -1.35 1.85
CA GLY A 162 -14.38 -1.85 1.26
C GLY A 162 -14.15 -1.34 -0.16
N HIS A 163 -14.75 -0.22 -0.56
CA HIS A 163 -14.63 0.36 -1.90
C HIS A 163 -13.53 1.43 -1.97
N HIS A 164 -12.31 0.99 -1.70
CA HIS A 164 -11.07 1.76 -1.77
C HIS A 164 -9.91 0.82 -2.14
N PRO A 165 -8.76 1.33 -2.60
CA PRO A 165 -7.62 0.47 -2.93
C PRO A 165 -6.99 -0.15 -1.67
N THR A 166 -6.25 -1.24 -1.88
CA THR A 166 -5.55 -1.96 -0.81
C THR A 166 -4.62 -1.03 -0.02
N GLY A 167 -4.65 -1.13 1.30
CA GLY A 167 -3.83 -0.31 2.20
C GLY A 167 -4.38 1.09 2.45
N ALA A 168 -5.40 1.55 1.72
CA ALA A 168 -6.16 2.76 2.04
C ALA A 168 -7.28 2.46 3.07
N SER A 169 -7.79 3.50 3.71
CA SER A 169 -8.94 3.45 4.59
C SER A 169 -10.02 4.47 4.21
N HIS A 170 -11.26 4.19 4.63
CA HIS A 170 -12.30 5.22 4.69
C HIS A 170 -12.16 5.96 6.03
N HIS A 171 -11.73 7.22 6.00
CA HIS A 171 -11.34 7.97 7.21
C HIS A 171 -12.15 9.26 7.43
N GLN A 172 -13.24 9.46 6.68
CA GLN A 172 -14.15 10.59 6.85
C GLN A 172 -15.04 10.39 8.09
N LYS A 173 -15.23 11.44 8.91
CA LYS A 173 -16.22 11.47 10.00
C LYS A 173 -17.25 12.54 9.71
N VAL A 174 -18.31 12.14 9.01
CA VAL A 174 -19.34 13.06 8.51
C VAL A 174 -20.70 12.55 8.94
N VAL A 175 -21.46 13.40 9.64
CA VAL A 175 -22.88 13.13 9.93
C VAL A 175 -23.72 14.18 9.26
N VAL A 176 -24.73 13.77 8.47
CA VAL A 176 -25.64 14.70 7.79
C VAL A 176 -27.07 14.37 8.16
N ILE A 177 -27.84 15.38 8.58
CA ILE A 177 -29.22 15.27 9.05
C ILE A 177 -30.13 16.06 8.11
N ASP A 178 -31.11 15.38 7.55
CA ASP A 178 -32.14 15.87 6.64
C ASP A 178 -31.61 16.71 5.46
N HIS A 179 -30.34 16.49 5.07
CA HIS A 179 -29.63 17.26 4.05
C HIS A 179 -29.52 18.76 4.36
N ARG A 180 -29.75 19.15 5.62
CA ARG A 180 -29.86 20.55 6.08
C ARG A 180 -28.85 20.93 7.15
N LEU A 181 -28.32 19.94 7.88
CA LEU A 181 -27.33 20.12 8.93
C LEU A 181 -26.26 19.05 8.80
N ALA A 182 -24.98 19.43 8.96
CA ALA A 182 -23.88 18.50 8.85
C ALA A 182 -22.78 18.75 9.89
N PHE A 183 -22.19 17.66 10.36
CA PHE A 183 -21.05 17.62 11.27
C PHE A 183 -19.84 17.03 10.52
N VAL A 184 -18.68 17.70 10.53
CA VAL A 184 -17.42 17.24 9.92
C VAL A 184 -16.24 17.49 10.85
N GLY A 185 -15.38 16.50 11.09
CA GLY A 185 -14.26 16.64 12.04
C GLY A 185 -13.46 15.37 12.26
N GLY A 186 -12.80 15.29 13.42
CA GLY A 186 -11.93 14.16 13.78
C GLY A 186 -12.63 13.02 14.53
N LEU A 187 -13.79 13.26 15.15
CA LEU A 187 -14.43 12.32 16.07
C LEU A 187 -15.30 11.27 15.37
N ASP A 188 -14.92 10.01 15.54
CA ASP A 188 -15.75 8.85 15.19
C ASP A 188 -16.84 8.60 16.26
N LEU A 189 -17.96 7.99 15.86
CA LEU A 189 -18.98 7.50 16.79
C LEU A 189 -18.57 6.16 17.40
N THR A 190 -17.45 6.14 18.13
CA THR A 190 -16.87 4.92 18.70
C THR A 190 -16.35 5.13 20.13
N ARG A 191 -15.81 4.08 20.74
CA ARG A 191 -15.28 4.08 22.12
C ARG A 191 -14.12 5.05 22.30
N ARG A 192 -13.94 5.55 23.53
CA ARG A 192 -12.77 6.36 23.94
C ARG A 192 -12.59 7.70 23.22
N ARG A 193 -13.69 8.34 22.82
CA ARG A 193 -13.71 9.64 22.13
C ARG A 193 -14.38 10.75 22.94
N TRP A 194 -15.09 10.41 24.01
CA TRP A 194 -15.78 11.39 24.85
C TRP A 194 -14.80 12.01 25.86
N ASP A 195 -14.77 13.33 25.96
CA ASP A 195 -14.08 14.08 27.01
C ASP A 195 -14.69 15.48 27.09
N THR A 196 -14.34 16.23 28.14
CA THR A 196 -14.69 17.65 28.29
C THR A 196 -13.45 18.52 28.10
N SER A 197 -13.63 19.80 27.76
CA SER A 197 -12.52 20.77 27.63
C SER A 197 -11.80 21.10 28.93
N ARG A 198 -12.24 20.54 30.06
CA ARG A 198 -11.49 20.56 31.33
C ARG A 198 -10.37 19.52 31.34
N HIS A 199 -10.50 18.42 30.58
CA HIS A 199 -9.55 17.30 30.55
C HIS A 199 -9.14 16.81 31.94
N ALA A 200 -10.05 16.86 32.92
CA ALA A 200 -9.76 16.46 34.28
C ALA A 200 -9.24 15.01 34.32
N PRO A 201 -8.17 14.68 35.08
CA PRO A 201 -7.57 13.35 35.10
C PRO A 201 -8.56 12.22 35.46
N ASP A 202 -9.57 12.54 36.26
CA ASP A 202 -10.56 11.63 36.85
C ASP A 202 -11.99 11.87 36.32
N GLU A 203 -12.13 12.47 35.13
CA GLU A 203 -13.44 12.80 34.54
C GLU A 203 -14.39 11.57 34.49
N PRO A 204 -15.50 11.58 35.26
CA PRO A 204 -16.35 10.39 35.43
C PRO A 204 -16.95 9.83 34.14
N GLY A 205 -17.29 10.71 33.19
CA GLY A 205 -17.86 10.34 31.89
C GLY A 205 -16.87 9.68 30.94
N ARG A 206 -15.56 9.77 31.22
CA ARG A 206 -14.48 9.26 30.37
C ARG A 206 -14.25 7.76 30.56
N ARG A 207 -15.26 6.95 30.18
CA ARG A 207 -15.25 5.49 30.27
C ARG A 207 -15.65 4.83 28.95
N ASP A 208 -14.99 3.71 28.61
CA ASP A 208 -15.38 2.93 27.45
C ASP A 208 -16.69 2.14 27.71
N PRO A 209 -17.34 1.57 26.68
CA PRO A 209 -18.59 0.83 26.86
C PRO A 209 -18.50 -0.39 27.80
N SER A 210 -17.28 -0.80 28.18
CA SER A 210 -17.05 -1.86 29.17
C SER A 210 -16.82 -1.31 30.59
N GLY A 211 -16.94 0.02 30.78
CA GLY A 211 -16.78 0.71 32.05
C GLY A 211 -15.36 1.11 32.41
N HIS A 212 -14.36 0.84 31.56
CA HIS A 212 -12.96 1.15 31.87
C HIS A 212 -12.65 2.62 31.59
N PRO A 213 -12.03 3.34 32.54
CA PRO A 213 -11.59 4.72 32.30
C PRO A 213 -10.44 4.76 31.28
N TYR A 214 -10.27 5.90 30.61
CA TYR A 214 -9.16 6.14 29.68
C TYR A 214 -8.57 7.56 29.87
N PRO A 215 -7.34 7.83 29.37
CA PRO A 215 -6.70 9.15 29.50
C PRO A 215 -7.45 10.27 28.75
N PRO A 216 -7.17 11.55 29.07
CA PRO A 216 -7.80 12.67 28.37
C PRO A 216 -7.61 12.65 26.86
N PHE A 217 -8.62 13.10 26.14
CA PHE A 217 -8.72 13.02 24.68
C PHE A 217 -9.27 14.34 24.13
N HIS A 218 -8.55 14.95 23.20
CA HIS A 218 -8.91 16.23 22.61
C HIS A 218 -9.14 16.10 21.10
N ASP A 219 -10.23 16.68 20.60
CA ASP A 219 -10.57 16.68 19.17
C ASP A 219 -11.54 17.82 18.83
N VAL A 220 -11.73 18.09 17.53
CA VAL A 220 -12.56 19.19 17.05
C VAL A 220 -13.47 18.75 15.91
N HIS A 221 -14.71 19.23 15.94
CA HIS A 221 -15.72 19.06 14.91
C HIS A 221 -16.31 20.42 14.49
N ALA A 222 -16.70 20.54 13.23
CA ALA A 222 -17.45 21.69 12.71
C ALA A 222 -18.89 21.29 12.44
N LEU A 223 -19.83 22.15 12.83
CA LEU A 223 -21.26 22.07 12.55
C LEU A 223 -21.64 23.17 11.56
N VAL A 224 -22.27 22.81 10.45
CA VAL A 224 -22.73 23.73 9.41
C VAL A 224 -24.13 23.38 8.94
N ASP A 225 -24.90 24.38 8.50
CA ASP A 225 -26.20 24.18 7.87
C ASP A 225 -26.22 24.69 6.41
N GLY A 226 -27.41 24.80 5.82
CA GLY A 226 -27.60 25.42 4.51
C GLY A 226 -27.10 24.57 3.34
N GLU A 227 -26.61 25.24 2.29
CA GLU A 227 -26.14 24.56 1.07
C GLU A 227 -24.86 23.77 1.30
N ALA A 228 -24.02 24.19 2.26
CA ALA A 228 -22.86 23.43 2.70
C ALA A 228 -23.26 22.04 3.24
N ALA A 229 -24.30 21.97 4.08
CA ALA A 229 -24.83 20.70 4.57
C ALA A 229 -25.44 19.85 3.45
N HIS A 230 -26.10 20.47 2.46
CA HIS A 230 -26.62 19.77 1.28
C HIS A 230 -25.50 19.18 0.41
N ALA A 231 -24.41 19.92 0.21
CA ALA A 231 -23.22 19.42 -0.49
C ALA A 231 -22.56 18.25 0.24
N LEU A 232 -22.53 18.29 1.57
CA LEU A 232 -22.05 17.17 2.40
C LEU A 232 -22.99 15.96 2.33
N ALA A 233 -24.31 16.16 2.20
CA ALA A 233 -25.26 15.08 1.90
C ALA A 233 -24.94 14.42 0.54
N ALA A 234 -24.63 15.20 -0.50
CA ALA A 234 -24.22 14.66 -1.79
C ALA A 234 -22.90 13.87 -1.72
N LEU A 235 -21.93 14.35 -0.92
CA LEU A 235 -20.69 13.60 -0.64
C LEU A 235 -20.99 12.27 0.05
N ALA A 236 -21.87 12.29 1.07
CA ALA A 236 -22.24 11.11 1.84
C ALA A 236 -23.01 10.08 1.00
N GLU A 237 -23.98 10.52 0.21
CA GLU A 237 -24.73 9.67 -0.72
C GLU A 237 -23.81 9.06 -1.77
N ALA A 238 -22.93 9.85 -2.39
CA ALA A 238 -22.02 9.32 -3.40
C ALA A 238 -21.08 8.27 -2.82
N ARG A 239 -20.66 8.41 -1.54
CA ARG A 239 -19.88 7.37 -0.86
C ARG A 239 -20.73 6.14 -0.54
N TRP A 240 -21.93 6.33 0.00
CA TRP A 240 -22.89 5.26 0.27
C TRP A 240 -23.20 4.44 -0.99
N HIS A 241 -23.51 5.10 -2.10
CA HIS A 241 -23.76 4.49 -3.39
C HIS A 241 -22.53 3.70 -3.89
N ARG A 242 -21.31 4.24 -3.78
CA ARG A 242 -20.09 3.51 -4.15
C ARG A 242 -19.86 2.25 -3.31
N ALA A 243 -20.14 2.32 -2.01
CA ALA A 243 -19.95 1.18 -1.12
C ALA A 243 -21.02 0.11 -1.31
N THR A 244 -22.27 0.51 -1.59
CA THR A 244 -23.46 -0.36 -1.48
C THR A 244 -24.22 -0.60 -2.78
N GLY A 245 -24.03 0.25 -3.79
CA GLY A 245 -24.83 0.30 -5.02
C GLY A 245 -26.23 0.91 -4.83
N MET A 246 -26.56 1.43 -3.65
CA MET A 246 -27.89 1.99 -3.36
C MET A 246 -27.88 3.51 -3.47
N HIS A 247 -28.84 4.06 -4.21
CA HIS A 247 -29.09 5.50 -4.26
C HIS A 247 -30.05 5.95 -3.17
N VAL A 248 -29.85 7.17 -2.70
CA VAL A 248 -30.76 7.85 -1.76
C VAL A 248 -31.19 9.17 -2.38
N ASP A 249 -32.50 9.43 -2.42
CA ASP A 249 -33.03 10.70 -2.90
C ASP A 249 -32.67 11.81 -1.92
N LEU A 250 -32.00 12.86 -2.42
CA LEU A 250 -31.56 14.01 -1.64
C LEU A 250 -32.49 15.21 -1.80
N ARG A 251 -33.58 15.09 -2.58
CA ARG A 251 -34.59 16.14 -2.70
C ARG A 251 -35.22 16.39 -1.33
N LEU A 252 -35.28 17.66 -0.94
CA LEU A 252 -36.08 18.07 0.20
C LEU A 252 -37.56 17.84 -0.14
N PRO A 253 -38.38 17.30 0.80
CA PRO A 253 -39.82 17.24 0.61
C PRO A 253 -40.37 18.63 0.31
N ASP A 254 -41.32 18.73 -0.61
CA ASP A 254 -41.95 20.01 -0.93
C ASP A 254 -42.65 20.57 0.31
N ALA A 255 -42.61 21.89 0.53
CA ALA A 255 -43.18 22.53 1.72
C ALA A 255 -44.71 22.26 1.84
N ARG A 256 -45.34 21.87 0.73
CA ARG A 256 -46.76 21.52 0.61
C ARG A 256 -47.06 20.07 1.02
N ASP A 257 -46.07 19.18 0.98
CA ASP A 257 -46.20 17.75 1.28
C ASP A 257 -45.83 17.41 2.74
N ALA A 258 -45.34 18.38 3.51
CA ALA A 258 -45.01 18.23 4.92
C ALA A 258 -46.14 18.78 5.81
N PRO A 259 -46.97 17.95 6.46
CA PRO A 259 -47.98 18.40 7.43
C PRO A 259 -47.40 19.02 8.72
N TYR A 260 -46.08 19.18 8.78
CA TYR A 260 -45.34 19.77 9.89
C TYR A 260 -44.38 20.82 9.31
N ALA A 261 -44.41 22.04 9.85
CA ALA A 261 -43.40 23.05 9.53
C ALA A 261 -41.99 22.46 9.70
N PRO A 262 -41.04 22.70 8.77
CA PRO A 262 -39.71 22.15 8.88
C PRO A 262 -39.03 22.68 10.14
N LEU A 263 -39.02 21.86 11.19
CA LEU A 263 -38.26 22.12 12.41
C LEU A 263 -36.79 22.24 12.02
N ASP A 264 -36.19 23.35 12.39
CA ASP A 264 -34.76 23.58 12.27
C ASP A 264 -34.00 22.51 13.08
N PRO A 265 -33.18 21.65 12.46
CA PRO A 265 -32.45 20.61 13.17
C PRO A 265 -31.25 21.13 13.96
N TRP A 266 -30.92 22.43 13.86
CA TRP A 266 -29.87 23.06 14.64
C TRP A 266 -30.17 23.01 16.15
N PRO A 267 -29.21 22.60 17.01
CA PRO A 267 -29.42 22.53 18.46
C PRO A 267 -29.82 23.89 19.05
N ALA A 268 -30.92 23.96 19.80
CA ALA A 268 -31.58 25.21 20.18
C ALA A 268 -30.71 26.09 21.08
N ASN A 269 -29.88 25.49 21.93
CA ASN A 269 -29.03 26.20 22.89
C ASN A 269 -27.59 26.40 22.39
N LEU A 270 -27.32 26.16 21.10
CA LEU A 270 -25.98 26.28 20.54
C LEU A 270 -25.86 27.53 19.67
N ALA A 271 -25.22 28.57 20.19
CA ALA A 271 -24.98 29.79 19.41
C ALA A 271 -23.93 29.54 18.30
N PRO A 272 -24.17 30.01 17.06
CA PRO A 272 -23.19 29.95 15.98
C PRO A 272 -21.97 30.82 16.28
N ASP A 273 -20.78 30.38 15.86
CA ASP A 273 -19.57 31.21 15.90
C ASP A 273 -19.54 32.23 14.74
N LEU A 274 -20.11 31.83 13.61
CA LEU A 274 -20.25 32.61 12.38
C LEU A 274 -21.63 32.38 11.77
N THR A 275 -22.21 33.42 11.17
CA THR A 275 -23.41 33.32 10.33
C THR A 275 -23.08 33.67 8.88
N ASP A 276 -23.94 33.32 7.93
CA ASP A 276 -23.85 33.78 6.53
C ASP A 276 -22.42 33.76 5.96
N VAL A 277 -21.84 32.55 5.90
CA VAL A 277 -20.43 32.33 5.56
C VAL A 277 -20.29 31.28 4.49
N ASP A 278 -19.35 31.49 3.58
CA ASP A 278 -18.98 30.49 2.58
C ASP A 278 -18.08 29.40 3.19
N VAL A 279 -18.49 28.15 3.02
CA VAL A 279 -17.76 26.97 3.50
C VAL A 279 -17.20 26.22 2.29
N ALA A 280 -15.87 26.15 2.21
CA ALA A 280 -15.19 25.31 1.24
C ALA A 280 -15.03 23.89 1.77
N ILE A 281 -15.42 22.89 0.96
CA ILE A 281 -15.30 21.47 1.27
C ILE A 281 -14.11 20.93 0.47
N ALA A 282 -13.08 20.43 1.14
CA ALA A 282 -11.91 19.82 0.52
C ALA A 282 -11.83 18.32 0.85
N ARG A 283 -11.37 17.51 -0.10
CA ARG A 283 -11.31 16.05 0.04
C ARG A 283 -9.94 15.49 -0.29
N THR A 284 -9.67 14.31 0.25
CA THR A 284 -8.66 13.39 -0.28
C THR A 284 -9.38 12.13 -0.73
N ALA A 285 -9.01 11.60 -1.90
CA ALA A 285 -9.40 10.26 -2.31
C ALA A 285 -8.35 9.70 -3.28
N PRO A 286 -7.95 8.42 -3.14
CA PRO A 286 -6.97 7.83 -4.04
C PRO A 286 -7.62 7.53 -5.40
N ALA A 287 -6.79 7.45 -6.44
CA ALA A 287 -7.23 6.96 -7.74
C ALA A 287 -7.72 5.50 -7.60
N PHE A 288 -8.97 5.25 -7.97
CA PHE A 288 -9.59 3.93 -7.78
C PHE A 288 -10.80 3.74 -8.70
N ASP A 289 -10.92 2.54 -9.28
CA ASP A 289 -12.05 2.15 -10.13
C ASP A 289 -12.29 3.13 -11.30
N GLY A 290 -11.22 3.44 -12.05
CA GLY A 290 -11.25 4.39 -13.18
C GLY A 290 -11.34 5.86 -12.80
N ARG A 291 -11.52 6.20 -11.52
CA ARG A 291 -11.58 7.58 -11.03
C ARG A 291 -10.18 8.13 -10.75
N PRO A 292 -9.90 9.40 -11.10
CA PRO A 292 -8.62 10.04 -10.77
C PRO A 292 -8.47 10.24 -9.26
N ALA A 293 -7.24 10.46 -8.81
CA ALA A 293 -6.97 10.87 -7.44
C ALA A 293 -7.50 12.29 -7.19
N VAL A 294 -7.92 12.54 -5.95
CA VAL A 294 -8.35 13.83 -5.42
C VAL A 294 -7.40 14.19 -4.30
N GLN A 295 -6.75 15.34 -4.41
CA GLN A 295 -5.73 15.84 -3.48
C GLN A 295 -6.01 17.29 -3.05
N GLU A 296 -7.28 17.69 -3.01
CA GLU A 296 -7.70 19.06 -2.71
C GLU A 296 -7.22 19.51 -1.33
N ILE A 297 -7.23 18.61 -0.33
CA ILE A 297 -6.72 18.91 1.02
C ILE A 297 -5.21 19.18 0.99
N GLN A 298 -4.42 18.37 0.28
CA GLN A 298 -2.99 18.63 0.16
C GLN A 298 -2.73 20.00 -0.46
N SER A 299 -3.43 20.34 -1.55
CA SER A 299 -3.33 21.66 -2.19
C SER A 299 -3.74 22.79 -1.26
N LEU A 300 -4.82 22.62 -0.48
CA LEU A 300 -5.27 23.59 0.52
C LEU A 300 -4.18 23.90 1.55
N TYR A 301 -3.57 22.87 2.15
CA TYR A 301 -2.53 23.09 3.15
C TYR A 301 -1.29 23.74 2.55
N VAL A 302 -0.85 23.30 1.36
CA VAL A 302 0.33 23.89 0.69
C VAL A 302 0.09 25.36 0.35
N ASP A 303 -1.06 25.69 -0.25
CA ASP A 303 -1.43 27.07 -0.58
C ASP A 303 -1.52 27.94 0.68
N ALA A 304 -2.16 27.43 1.74
CA ALA A 304 -2.34 28.15 3.00
C ALA A 304 -1.01 28.44 3.72
N ILE A 305 -0.10 27.45 3.77
CA ILE A 305 1.25 27.63 4.34
C ILE A 305 2.03 28.67 3.55
N ALA A 306 1.94 28.63 2.21
CA ALA A 306 2.63 29.59 1.35
C ALA A 306 2.11 31.03 1.52
N SER A 307 0.81 31.20 1.78
CA SER A 307 0.20 32.52 1.96
C SER A 307 0.46 33.17 3.31
N ALA A 308 0.81 32.39 4.34
CA ALA A 308 0.85 32.85 5.73
C ALA A 308 1.89 33.96 5.97
N LYS A 309 1.54 35.01 6.71
CA LYS A 309 2.37 36.21 6.96
C LYS A 309 2.59 36.52 8.44
N HIS A 310 1.64 36.19 9.30
CA HIS A 310 1.66 36.56 10.72
C HIS A 310 1.79 35.35 11.63
N ARG A 311 0.91 34.35 11.48
CA ARG A 311 0.80 33.19 12.38
C ARG A 311 0.30 31.95 11.66
N LEU A 312 0.95 30.83 11.92
CA LEU A 312 0.50 29.49 11.54
C LEU A 312 0.27 28.66 12.81
N TYR A 313 -0.98 28.23 13.00
CA TYR A 313 -1.36 27.39 14.12
C TYR A 313 -1.97 26.10 13.61
N PHE A 314 -1.46 24.97 14.09
CA PHE A 314 -1.98 23.65 13.78
C PHE A 314 -2.29 22.89 15.05
N GLU A 315 -3.35 22.10 15.00
CA GLU A 315 -3.51 20.95 15.89
C GLU A 315 -3.60 19.69 15.03
N ASN A 316 -2.74 18.71 15.30
CA ASN A 316 -2.80 17.47 14.54
C ASN A 316 -2.29 16.24 15.30
N GLN A 317 -3.02 15.14 15.14
CA GLN A 317 -2.64 13.82 15.65
C GLN A 317 -1.27 13.36 15.15
N TYR A 318 -0.96 13.60 13.88
CA TYR A 318 0.31 13.19 13.28
C TYR A 318 1.00 14.36 12.59
N PHE A 319 2.32 14.30 12.50
CA PHE A 319 3.14 15.29 11.80
C PHE A 319 4.31 14.61 11.08
N THR A 320 4.02 13.97 9.95
CA THR A 320 4.94 13.13 9.17
C THR A 320 4.89 13.38 7.66
N ALA A 321 3.93 14.15 7.16
CA ALA A 321 3.70 14.34 5.74
C ALA A 321 4.88 15.05 5.06
N LYS A 322 5.40 14.45 3.97
CA LYS A 322 6.51 15.03 3.20
C LYS A 322 6.10 16.33 2.52
N SER A 323 4.94 16.37 1.87
CA SER A 323 4.43 17.55 1.16
C SER A 323 4.28 18.76 2.09
N ILE A 324 3.73 18.54 3.28
CA ILE A 324 3.57 19.57 4.31
C ILE A 324 4.93 20.00 4.86
N GLY A 325 5.81 19.04 5.14
CA GLY A 325 7.18 19.33 5.56
C GLY A 325 7.97 20.16 4.54
N ASP A 326 7.80 19.88 3.25
CA ASP A 326 8.42 20.67 2.17
C ASP A 326 7.84 22.09 2.09
N ALA A 327 6.52 22.24 2.25
CA ALA A 327 5.87 23.55 2.27
C ALA A 327 6.33 24.40 3.48
N LEU A 328 6.39 23.81 4.68
CA LEU A 328 6.89 24.48 5.88
C LEU A 328 8.37 24.84 5.74
N ALA A 329 9.21 23.95 5.19
CA ALA A 329 10.61 24.25 4.94
C ALA A 329 10.79 25.42 3.95
N ALA A 330 9.98 25.46 2.90
CA ALA A 330 9.97 26.56 1.94
C ALA A 330 9.55 27.87 2.61
N ARG A 331 8.55 27.83 3.51
CA ARG A 331 8.06 29.01 4.22
C ARG A 331 9.08 29.54 5.25
N LEU A 332 9.69 28.64 6.04
CA LEU A 332 10.76 28.94 7.00
C LEU A 332 11.98 29.59 6.35
N SER A 333 12.25 29.28 5.08
CA SER A 333 13.38 29.84 4.34
C SER A 333 13.18 31.30 3.92
N GLN A 334 11.98 31.86 4.09
CA GLN A 334 11.68 33.24 3.71
C GLN A 334 11.85 34.20 4.92
N PRO A 335 12.40 35.41 4.72
CA PRO A 335 12.63 36.36 5.83
C PRO A 335 11.37 36.76 6.60
N ASP A 336 10.23 36.82 5.91
CA ASP A 336 8.92 37.20 6.45
C ASP A 336 8.14 36.00 7.04
N CYS A 337 8.80 34.88 7.35
CA CYS A 337 8.14 33.69 7.90
C CYS A 337 7.38 33.98 9.20
N PRO A 338 6.11 33.56 9.35
CA PRO A 338 5.37 33.71 10.60
C PRO A 338 5.87 32.76 11.68
N ASP A 339 5.41 32.96 12.92
CA ASP A 339 5.50 31.93 13.94
C ASP A 339 4.63 30.74 13.58
N ILE A 340 5.18 29.53 13.71
CA ILE A 340 4.56 28.25 13.39
C ILE A 340 4.46 27.40 14.66
N ALA A 341 3.25 27.26 15.20
CA ALA A 341 2.96 26.38 16.33
C ALA A 341 2.19 25.15 15.86
N VAL A 342 2.68 23.97 16.20
CA VAL A 342 2.00 22.70 15.93
C VAL A 342 1.74 21.98 17.26
N VAL A 343 0.47 21.93 17.69
CA VAL A 343 0.02 21.16 18.84
C VAL A 343 -0.21 19.72 18.40
N SER A 344 0.45 18.78 19.07
CA SER A 344 0.40 17.35 18.74
C SER A 344 0.56 16.51 19.99
N ARG A 345 0.23 15.22 19.90
CA ARG A 345 0.42 14.26 20.98
C ARG A 345 1.90 14.09 21.30
N ARG A 346 2.28 13.92 22.57
CA ARG A 346 3.69 13.64 22.92
C ARG A 346 4.11 12.24 22.48
N ILE A 347 3.32 11.23 22.84
CA ILE A 347 3.62 9.80 22.63
C ILE A 347 2.57 9.19 21.69
N GLU A 348 3.01 8.37 20.74
CA GLU A 348 2.13 7.61 19.83
C GLU A 348 1.49 6.39 20.50
N ASP A 349 0.26 6.01 20.11
CA ASP A 349 -0.42 4.84 20.67
C ASP A 349 0.15 3.55 20.10
N GLY A 350 0.64 2.67 20.98
CA GLY A 350 1.13 1.35 20.60
C GLY A 350 2.59 1.34 20.14
N TRP A 351 3.25 0.23 20.41
CA TRP A 351 4.69 0.05 20.15
C TRP A 351 5.05 0.26 18.67
N LEU A 352 4.22 -0.22 17.73
CA LEU A 352 4.51 -0.13 16.30
C LEU A 352 4.47 1.31 15.79
N GLN A 353 3.49 2.10 16.23
CA GLN A 353 3.32 3.51 15.84
C GLN A 353 4.45 4.37 16.41
N GLN A 354 4.89 4.11 17.64
CA GLN A 354 6.05 4.79 18.24
C GLN A 354 7.33 4.54 17.42
N GLN A 355 7.58 3.29 17.05
CA GLN A 355 8.75 2.86 16.28
C GLN A 355 8.68 3.23 14.77
N SER A 356 7.59 3.87 14.33
CA SER A 356 7.37 4.27 12.93
C SER A 356 7.02 5.74 12.77
N MET A 357 5.78 6.13 13.10
CA MET A 357 5.30 7.51 13.02
C MET A 357 6.12 8.45 13.89
N GLY A 358 6.53 7.99 15.08
CA GLY A 358 7.43 8.74 15.97
C GLY A 358 8.78 9.06 15.31
N VAL A 359 9.39 8.06 14.64
CA VAL A 359 10.65 8.21 13.89
C VAL A 359 10.48 9.18 12.73
N LEU A 360 9.41 9.07 11.94
CA LEU A 360 9.15 9.97 10.81
C LEU A 360 8.93 11.42 11.27
N ARG A 361 8.21 11.62 12.37
CA ARG A 361 8.01 12.93 12.98
C ARG A 361 9.32 13.53 13.48
N ALA A 362 10.15 12.74 14.17
CA ALA A 362 11.45 13.20 14.66
C ALA A 362 12.40 13.57 13.51
N ARG A 363 12.40 12.80 12.39
CA ARG A 363 13.14 13.15 11.17
C ARG A 363 12.67 14.47 10.57
N LEU A 364 11.36 14.66 10.43
CA LEU A 364 10.78 15.90 9.91
C LEU A 364 11.09 17.09 10.82
N TYR A 365 10.90 16.94 12.14
CA TYR A 365 11.22 17.95 13.14
C TYR A 365 12.69 18.39 13.04
N ARG A 366 13.63 17.44 13.02
CA ARG A 366 15.06 17.74 12.90
C ARG A 366 15.40 18.46 11.60
N ARG A 367 14.74 18.12 10.49
CA ARG A 367 14.90 18.81 9.21
C ARG A 367 14.44 20.26 9.30
N LEU A 368 13.25 20.51 9.85
CA LEU A 368 12.70 21.86 9.98
C LEU A 368 13.53 22.72 10.94
N ARG A 369 13.90 22.19 12.10
CA ARG A 369 14.76 22.88 13.08
C ARG A 369 16.12 23.27 12.52
N LYS A 370 16.71 22.47 11.63
CA LYS A 370 17.97 22.84 10.95
C LYS A 370 17.83 24.04 10.00
N LEU A 371 16.63 24.29 9.50
CA LEU A 371 16.32 25.40 8.58
C LEU A 371 15.77 26.64 9.30
N ASP A 372 15.61 26.57 10.62
CA ASP A 372 14.94 27.57 11.44
C ASP A 372 15.85 28.05 12.58
N PRO A 373 16.92 28.82 12.27
CA PRO A 373 17.83 29.35 13.28
C PRO A 373 17.14 30.37 14.22
N ASP A 374 16.06 31.01 13.75
CA ASP A 374 15.28 32.00 14.50
C ASP A 374 14.25 31.38 15.46
N GLU A 375 14.14 30.05 15.48
CA GLU A 375 13.19 29.29 16.29
C GLU A 375 11.71 29.62 16.09
N ARG A 376 11.32 29.97 14.86
CA ARG A 376 9.93 30.28 14.48
C ARG A 376 9.02 29.06 14.46
N PHE A 377 9.56 27.83 14.40
CA PHE A 377 8.80 26.59 14.44
C PHE A 377 8.96 25.85 15.77
N ARG A 378 7.82 25.53 16.41
CA ARG A 378 7.76 24.75 17.66
C ARG A 378 6.65 23.71 17.63
N LEU A 379 6.94 22.54 18.21
CA LEU A 379 5.96 21.50 18.54
C LEU A 379 5.55 21.65 20.00
N TYR A 380 4.25 21.58 20.26
CA TYR A 380 3.64 21.68 21.59
C TYR A 380 2.80 20.45 21.89
N CYS A 381 2.68 20.09 23.16
CA CYS A 381 1.71 19.10 23.62
C CYS A 381 0.96 19.66 24.85
N PRO A 382 -0.36 19.43 24.99
CA PRO A 382 -1.10 19.91 26.14
C PRO A 382 -0.82 19.04 27.37
N GLU A 383 -0.22 19.64 28.40
CA GLU A 383 0.03 19.01 29.69
C GLU A 383 -1.03 19.42 30.70
N VAL A 384 -1.57 18.43 31.42
CA VAL A 384 -2.53 18.61 32.49
C VAL A 384 -1.92 18.06 33.78
N PRO A 385 -1.91 18.84 34.88
CA PRO A 385 -1.47 18.37 36.18
C PRO A 385 -2.15 17.06 36.59
N GLY A 386 -1.36 16.08 37.04
CA GLY A 386 -1.87 14.76 37.46
C GLY A 386 -2.05 13.73 36.34
N VAL A 387 -1.79 14.07 35.07
CA VAL A 387 -1.85 13.14 33.92
C VAL A 387 -0.48 12.57 33.54
N ALA A 388 0.61 13.19 34.02
CA ALA A 388 1.99 12.78 33.74
C ALA A 388 2.26 11.29 34.11
N PRO A 389 3.07 10.56 33.33
CA PRO A 389 3.90 11.00 32.20
C PRO A 389 3.14 11.13 30.87
N ALA A 390 1.81 10.92 30.85
CA ALA A 390 0.99 11.15 29.67
C ALA A 390 0.60 12.63 29.51
N CYS A 391 0.22 13.01 28.30
CA CYS A 391 -0.36 14.32 27.98
C CYS A 391 -1.78 14.11 27.42
N VAL A 392 -2.54 15.18 27.19
CA VAL A 392 -3.82 15.08 26.48
C VAL A 392 -3.57 14.46 25.10
N ASN A 393 -4.36 13.45 24.74
CA ASN A 393 -4.24 12.81 23.44
C ASN A 393 -4.88 13.69 22.36
N VAL A 394 -4.06 14.49 21.68
CA VAL A 394 -4.49 15.37 20.58
C VAL A 394 -4.85 14.54 19.35
N HIS A 395 -6.13 14.48 19.03
CA HIS A 395 -6.68 13.83 17.85
C HIS A 395 -7.30 14.83 16.86
N SER A 396 -7.35 16.13 17.19
CA SER A 396 -7.85 17.17 16.28
C SER A 396 -7.05 17.24 14.97
N LYS A 397 -7.69 17.82 13.94
CA LYS A 397 -7.07 18.14 12.65
C LYS A 397 -7.48 19.56 12.24
N VAL A 398 -6.88 20.53 12.92
CA VAL A 398 -7.19 21.96 12.77
C VAL A 398 -5.99 22.70 12.17
N MET A 399 -6.26 23.68 11.32
CA MET A 399 -5.28 24.67 10.87
C MET A 399 -5.91 26.06 10.91
N VAL A 400 -5.18 27.02 11.47
CA VAL A 400 -5.51 28.45 11.41
C VAL A 400 -4.35 29.22 10.81
N VAL A 401 -4.63 30.07 9.83
CA VAL A 401 -3.62 30.91 9.15
C VAL A 401 -4.04 32.37 9.27
N ASP A 402 -3.20 33.18 9.92
CA ASP A 402 -3.33 34.65 10.01
C ASP A 402 -4.69 35.19 10.46
N ASP A 403 -5.51 34.37 11.12
CA ASP A 403 -6.94 34.66 11.36
C ASP A 403 -7.78 34.85 10.08
N GLU A 404 -7.21 34.54 8.92
CA GLU A 404 -7.81 34.65 7.59
C GLU A 404 -8.36 33.31 7.08
N LEU A 405 -7.86 32.18 7.59
CA LEU A 405 -8.32 30.85 7.23
C LEU A 405 -8.46 29.96 8.47
N LEU A 406 -9.61 29.28 8.59
CA LEU A 406 -9.84 28.16 9.50
C LEU A 406 -10.09 26.89 8.70
N VAL A 407 -9.41 25.80 9.04
CA VAL A 407 -9.65 24.45 8.47
C VAL A 407 -9.91 23.46 9.59
N ILE A 408 -11.00 22.69 9.50
CA ILE A 408 -11.38 21.64 10.44
C ILE A 408 -11.78 20.40 9.64
N GLY A 409 -11.31 19.20 10.02
CA GLY A 409 -11.74 17.99 9.33
C GLY A 409 -11.14 16.71 9.85
N SER A 410 -10.99 15.72 8.96
CA SER A 410 -10.51 14.38 9.29
C SER A 410 -9.04 14.12 8.91
N ALA A 411 -8.44 14.98 8.08
CA ALA A 411 -7.12 14.74 7.49
C ALA A 411 -5.95 15.01 8.43
N ASN A 412 -5.16 13.98 8.71
CA ASN A 412 -3.92 14.09 9.47
C ASN A 412 -2.79 14.73 8.64
N LEU A 413 -1.77 15.31 9.27
CA LEU A 413 -0.54 15.73 8.57
C LEU A 413 0.41 14.54 8.37
N ASN A 414 -0.10 13.47 7.77
CA ASN A 414 0.65 12.31 7.31
C ASN A 414 0.44 12.09 5.80
N ASN A 415 1.29 11.30 5.15
CA ASN A 415 1.19 11.10 3.71
C ASN A 415 -0.12 10.39 3.31
N ARG A 416 -0.63 9.52 4.19
CA ARG A 416 -1.89 8.80 3.98
C ARG A 416 -3.07 9.75 3.79
N SER A 417 -3.29 10.69 4.71
CA SER A 417 -4.41 11.63 4.63
C SER A 417 -4.24 12.67 3.50
N MET A 418 -3.00 12.88 3.01
CA MET A 418 -2.74 13.78 1.89
C MET A 418 -3.00 13.14 0.51
N ALA A 419 -2.93 11.81 0.39
CA ALA A 419 -2.99 11.16 -0.93
C ALA A 419 -3.75 9.82 -1.02
N LEU A 420 -3.86 9.06 0.08
CA LEU A 420 -4.28 7.66 0.06
C LEU A 420 -5.63 7.39 0.75
N ASP A 421 -5.82 7.87 1.97
CA ASP A 421 -7.05 7.64 2.73
C ASP A 421 -8.12 8.63 2.28
N THR A 422 -9.40 8.23 2.37
CA THR A 422 -10.46 9.18 2.02
C THR A 422 -10.75 10.10 3.18
N GLU A 423 -10.63 11.40 2.96
CA GLU A 423 -10.74 12.44 3.99
C GLU A 423 -11.73 13.53 3.59
N CYS A 424 -12.15 14.35 4.55
CA CYS A 424 -13.01 15.52 4.32
C CYS A 424 -12.66 16.63 5.32
N ASN A 425 -12.36 17.82 4.80
CA ASN A 425 -12.14 19.03 5.59
C ASN A 425 -13.10 20.14 5.15
N LEU A 426 -13.50 20.98 6.10
CA LEU A 426 -14.17 22.25 5.87
C LEU A 426 -13.16 23.38 6.07
N ALA A 427 -13.19 24.37 5.18
CA ALA A 427 -12.34 25.54 5.20
C ALA A 427 -13.18 26.81 5.08
N ILE A 428 -12.87 27.80 5.92
CA ILE A 428 -13.54 29.10 5.96
C ILE A 428 -12.48 30.15 5.79
N ALA A 429 -12.59 30.96 4.74
CA ALA A 429 -11.70 32.10 4.50
C ALA A 429 -12.43 33.41 4.79
N ALA A 430 -11.75 34.36 5.42
CA ALA A 430 -12.30 35.67 5.70
C ALA A 430 -12.50 36.49 4.43
N ASN A 431 -11.61 36.36 3.44
CA ASN A 431 -11.69 37.08 2.15
C ASN A 431 -11.90 38.60 2.32
N GLY A 432 -11.33 39.19 3.37
CA GLY A 432 -11.50 40.60 3.73
C GLY A 432 -12.75 40.94 4.56
N ASP A 433 -13.61 39.97 4.90
CA ASP A 433 -14.70 40.15 5.87
C ASP A 433 -14.15 40.12 7.30
N ALA A 434 -14.07 41.30 7.93
CA ALA A 434 -13.57 41.47 9.30
C ALA A 434 -14.37 40.67 10.34
N ARG A 435 -15.66 40.43 10.12
CA ARG A 435 -16.49 39.62 11.03
C ARG A 435 -16.07 38.16 10.98
N VAL A 436 -15.77 37.64 9.78
CA VAL A 436 -15.28 36.27 9.59
C VAL A 436 -13.87 36.14 10.17
N ALA A 437 -12.98 37.09 9.89
CA ALA A 437 -11.63 37.10 10.47
C ALA A 437 -11.66 37.10 12.01
N ALA A 438 -12.52 37.93 12.62
CA ALA A 438 -12.70 37.94 14.06
C ALA A 438 -13.27 36.62 14.60
N GLY A 439 -14.15 35.95 13.86
CA GLY A 439 -14.66 34.63 14.24
C GLY A 439 -13.60 33.53 14.16
N ILE A 440 -12.73 33.56 13.14
CA ILE A 440 -11.58 32.65 13.02
C ILE A 440 -10.60 32.90 14.18
N ALA A 441 -10.30 34.17 14.49
CA ALA A 441 -9.47 34.53 15.64
C ALA A 441 -10.05 34.01 16.96
N ARG A 442 -11.37 34.16 17.18
CA ARG A 442 -12.06 33.61 18.36
C ARG A 442 -11.97 32.08 18.41
N ALA A 443 -12.10 31.39 17.27
CA ALA A 443 -11.94 29.94 17.22
C ALA A 443 -10.54 29.50 17.67
N ARG A 444 -9.47 30.13 17.16
CA ARG A 444 -8.09 29.89 17.63
C ARG A 444 -7.96 30.20 19.13
N ASN A 445 -8.47 31.35 19.56
CA ASN A 445 -8.35 31.78 20.96
C ASN A 445 -9.05 30.79 21.90
N ARG A 446 -10.19 30.20 21.50
CA ARG A 446 -10.89 29.15 22.25
C ARG A 446 -10.03 27.89 22.45
N LEU A 447 -9.37 27.41 21.40
CA LEU A 447 -8.47 26.25 21.47
C LEU A 447 -7.26 26.52 22.38
N LEU A 448 -6.64 27.70 22.25
CA LEU A 448 -5.52 28.09 23.11
C LEU A 448 -5.97 28.30 24.56
N ALA A 449 -7.13 28.92 24.78
CA ALA A 449 -7.73 29.14 26.09
C ALA A 449 -8.02 27.82 26.81
N GLU A 450 -8.55 26.85 26.08
CA GLU A 450 -8.67 25.47 26.52
C GLU A 450 -7.29 24.93 26.90
N HIS A 451 -6.32 24.80 25.99
CA HIS A 451 -5.04 24.15 26.32
C HIS A 451 -4.25 24.82 27.45
N LEU A 452 -4.49 26.11 27.73
CA LEU A 452 -3.80 26.87 28.78
C LEU A 452 -4.64 27.05 30.06
N ASP A 453 -5.92 26.64 30.04
CA ASP A 453 -6.89 26.89 31.11
C ASP A 453 -7.01 28.38 31.50
N VAL A 454 -7.09 29.24 30.49
CA VAL A 454 -7.26 30.69 30.68
C VAL A 454 -8.49 31.19 29.93
N PRO A 455 -9.09 32.33 30.31
CA PRO A 455 -10.19 32.91 29.54
C PRO A 455 -9.77 33.31 28.11
N GLU A 456 -10.66 33.16 27.13
CA GLU A 456 -10.41 33.59 25.73
C GLU A 456 -9.89 35.06 25.62
N PRO A 457 -10.42 36.04 26.39
CA PRO A 457 -9.91 37.41 26.34
C PRO A 457 -8.45 37.56 26.81
N ALA A 458 -7.95 36.65 27.67
CA ALA A 458 -6.55 36.67 28.08
C ALA A 458 -5.63 36.26 26.93
N VAL A 459 -6.05 35.27 26.12
CA VAL A 459 -5.33 34.85 24.91
C VAL A 459 -5.30 35.98 23.89
N GLU A 460 -6.45 36.62 23.66
CA GLU A 460 -6.55 37.77 22.75
C GLU A 460 -5.62 38.91 23.19
N ALA A 461 -5.64 39.26 24.49
CA ALA A 461 -4.78 40.30 25.03
C ALA A 461 -3.28 39.96 24.88
N ALA A 462 -2.88 38.70 25.10
CA ALA A 462 -1.50 38.26 24.90
C ALA A 462 -1.08 38.36 23.43
N LEU A 463 -1.92 37.87 22.51
CA LEU A 463 -1.65 37.91 21.06
C LEU A 463 -1.71 39.32 20.46
N ALA A 464 -2.38 40.26 21.10
CA ALA A 464 -2.42 41.67 20.70
C ALA A 464 -1.18 42.45 21.19
N ARG A 465 -0.67 42.14 22.38
CA ARG A 465 0.56 42.75 22.93
C ARG A 465 1.81 42.26 22.22
N ASP A 466 1.86 40.96 21.93
CA ASP A 466 3.02 40.32 21.35
C ASP A 466 2.83 40.08 19.86
N ARG A 467 3.84 40.41 19.06
CA ARG A 467 3.79 40.12 17.60
C ARG A 467 3.97 38.64 17.28
N GLY A 468 4.50 37.83 18.20
CA GLY A 468 4.76 36.40 18.03
C GLY A 468 3.77 35.50 18.79
N LEU A 469 3.32 34.43 18.14
CA LEU A 469 2.49 33.40 18.77
C LEU A 469 3.22 32.70 19.92
N HIS A 470 4.51 32.38 19.74
CA HIS A 470 5.27 31.64 20.76
C HIS A 470 5.49 32.45 22.04
N HIS A 471 5.66 33.77 21.91
CA HIS A 471 5.81 34.67 23.05
C HIS A 471 4.49 34.84 23.83
N ALA A 472 3.36 34.93 23.11
CA ALA A 472 2.05 34.95 23.74
C ALA A 472 1.80 33.67 24.55
N LEU A 473 2.14 32.51 23.98
CA LEU A 473 2.03 31.22 24.70
C LEU A 473 2.93 31.17 25.95
N ALA A 474 4.16 31.66 25.86
CA ALA A 474 5.08 31.72 27.00
C ALA A 474 4.57 32.68 28.10
N THR A 475 3.94 33.80 27.72
CA THR A 475 3.40 34.78 28.68
C THR A 475 2.17 34.25 29.41
N LEU A 476 1.42 33.32 28.79
CA LEU A 476 0.25 32.67 29.37
C LEU A 476 0.62 31.41 30.18
N HIS A 477 1.89 31.01 30.19
CA HIS A 477 2.35 29.87 30.99
C HIS A 477 2.14 30.13 32.48
N ARG A 478 1.66 29.11 33.20
CA ARG A 478 1.44 29.15 34.65
C ARG A 478 2.09 27.93 35.30
N ASP A 479 3.02 28.17 36.22
CA ASP A 479 3.70 27.09 36.94
C ASP A 479 2.70 26.17 37.65
N GLY A 480 2.82 24.87 37.42
CA GLY A 480 1.94 23.85 38.01
C GLY A 480 0.49 23.84 37.50
N GLY A 481 0.17 24.68 36.50
CA GLY A 481 -1.13 24.72 35.82
C GLY A 481 -1.15 23.91 34.52
N ARG A 482 -2.33 23.85 33.88
CA ARG A 482 -2.46 23.31 32.52
C ARG A 482 -1.72 24.21 31.53
N THR A 483 -0.94 23.62 30.64
CA THR A 483 -0.08 24.38 29.72
C THR A 483 0.16 23.66 28.40
N LEU A 484 0.61 24.40 27.38
CA LEU A 484 1.21 23.86 26.18
C LEU A 484 2.72 23.75 26.38
N GLU A 485 3.20 22.53 26.59
CA GLU A 485 4.62 22.25 26.78
C GLU A 485 5.30 22.01 25.44
N ALA A 486 6.35 22.80 25.15
CA ALA A 486 7.15 22.61 23.95
C ALA A 486 7.96 21.32 24.08
N PHE A 487 8.00 20.50 23.02
CA PHE A 487 8.77 19.25 23.06
C PHE A 487 9.51 18.98 21.76
N ALA A 488 10.70 18.38 21.89
CA ALA A 488 11.50 17.90 20.77
C ALA A 488 11.36 16.37 20.70
N PRO A 489 10.78 15.80 19.62
CA PRO A 489 10.74 14.36 19.45
C PRO A 489 12.16 13.77 19.42
N GLU A 490 12.42 12.81 20.31
CA GLU A 490 13.70 12.12 20.36
C GLU A 490 13.83 11.12 19.20
N LEU A 491 15.02 11.06 18.59
CA LEU A 491 15.35 10.07 17.58
C LEU A 491 16.51 9.22 18.10
N HIS A 492 16.19 8.03 18.58
CA HIS A 492 17.19 7.04 18.98
C HIS A 492 17.83 6.43 17.71
N GLU A 493 19.15 6.47 17.59
CA GLU A 493 19.86 5.99 16.38
C GLU A 493 19.58 4.51 16.06
N ALA A 494 19.35 3.69 17.10
CA ALA A 494 18.98 2.28 16.95
C ALA A 494 17.60 2.11 16.30
N ASP A 495 16.62 2.94 16.70
CA ASP A 495 15.26 2.92 16.18
C ASP A 495 15.21 3.51 14.76
N ASP A 496 16.01 4.54 14.49
CA ASP A 496 16.16 5.16 13.17
C ASP A 496 16.69 4.17 12.12
N ALA A 497 17.65 3.31 12.52
CA ALA A 497 18.22 2.27 11.68
C ALA A 497 17.31 1.02 11.52
N ALA A 498 16.43 0.76 12.49
CA ALA A 498 15.52 -0.39 12.50
C ALA A 498 14.14 -0.08 11.89
N SER A 499 13.74 1.20 11.81
CA SER A 499 12.41 1.60 11.33
C SER A 499 12.22 1.24 9.85
N PRO A 500 11.14 0.54 9.48
CA PRO A 500 10.83 0.30 8.07
C PRO A 500 10.68 1.63 7.35
N GLY A 501 11.19 1.75 6.11
CA GLY A 501 11.10 3.00 5.35
C GLY A 501 9.65 3.52 5.25
N PRO A 502 9.45 4.85 5.04
CA PRO A 502 8.13 5.51 5.08
C PRO A 502 7.06 4.86 4.19
N VAL A 503 7.49 4.17 3.13
CA VAL A 503 6.66 3.46 2.14
C VAL A 503 5.76 2.35 2.75
N VAL A 504 6.08 1.82 3.93
CA VAL A 504 5.30 0.69 4.51
C VAL A 504 4.23 1.16 5.50
N LEU A 505 4.51 2.20 6.29
CA LEU A 505 3.67 2.61 7.42
C LEU A 505 2.90 3.91 7.15
N ASP A 506 3.49 4.85 6.42
CA ASP A 506 2.84 6.11 5.99
C ASP A 506 2.93 6.28 4.45
N PRO A 507 2.28 5.38 3.68
CA PRO A 507 2.37 5.39 2.23
C PRO A 507 1.54 6.52 1.60
N MET A 508 2.07 7.09 0.52
CA MET A 508 1.35 8.02 -0.36
C MET A 508 0.48 7.29 -1.40
N GLU A 509 0.77 6.01 -1.65
CA GLU A 509 0.17 5.20 -2.71
C GLU A 509 -0.36 3.87 -2.14
N PRO A 510 -1.34 3.23 -2.82
CA PRO A 510 -1.86 1.93 -2.39
C PRO A 510 -0.78 0.89 -2.09
N ILE A 511 -0.93 0.25 -0.94
CA ILE A 511 0.00 -0.77 -0.48
C ILE A 511 -0.30 -2.07 -1.23
N ASP A 512 0.71 -2.58 -1.93
CA ASP A 512 0.69 -3.91 -2.53
C ASP A 512 1.23 -4.92 -1.50
N PHE A 513 0.40 -5.87 -1.06
CA PHE A 513 0.75 -6.85 -0.03
C PHE A 513 2.03 -7.63 -0.34
N GLU A 514 2.32 -7.90 -1.62
CA GLU A 514 3.56 -8.57 -2.06
C GLU A 514 4.81 -7.73 -1.76
N ASN A 515 4.67 -6.41 -1.72
CA ASN A 515 5.75 -5.46 -1.51
C ASN A 515 6.08 -5.32 -0.02
N VAL A 516 5.07 -5.35 0.85
CA VAL A 516 5.23 -5.36 2.32
C VAL A 516 5.96 -6.62 2.76
N MET A 517 5.55 -7.78 2.24
CA MET A 517 6.23 -9.05 2.53
C MET A 517 7.68 -9.04 2.00
N GLY A 518 7.92 -8.41 0.85
CA GLY A 518 9.26 -8.17 0.32
C GLY A 518 10.13 -7.27 1.19
N THR A 519 9.57 -6.25 1.84
CA THR A 519 10.32 -5.33 2.73
C THR A 519 10.61 -5.96 4.09
N PHE A 520 9.65 -6.68 4.69
CA PHE A 520 9.87 -7.42 5.95
C PHE A 520 10.91 -8.55 5.81
N ILE A 521 11.07 -9.11 4.62
CA ILE A 521 12.11 -10.12 4.33
C ILE A 521 13.43 -9.45 3.88
N ALA A 522 13.41 -8.21 3.38
CA ALA A 522 14.59 -7.49 2.89
C ALA A 522 15.34 -6.70 3.97
N THR A 523 14.71 -6.33 5.09
CA THR A 523 15.37 -5.70 6.24
C THR A 523 15.82 -6.73 7.28
N GLU A 524 16.46 -7.82 6.86
CA GLU A 524 17.47 -8.44 7.73
C GLU A 524 18.75 -7.61 7.61
N ALA A 525 18.84 -6.52 8.40
CA ALA A 525 20.13 -6.08 8.89
C ALA A 525 20.78 -7.32 9.52
N ARG A 526 21.98 -7.70 9.04
CA ARG A 526 22.70 -8.90 9.48
C ARG A 526 22.55 -9.06 11.00
N PRO A 527 21.87 -10.10 11.52
CA PRO A 527 21.71 -10.24 12.96
C PRO A 527 23.10 -10.37 13.58
N ARG A 528 23.49 -9.37 14.39
CA ARG A 528 24.71 -9.45 15.19
C ARG A 528 24.58 -10.66 16.12
N LEU A 529 25.67 -11.42 16.27
CA LEU A 529 25.76 -12.65 17.06
C LEU A 529 25.09 -12.51 18.45
N ILE A 530 25.15 -11.31 19.03
CA ILE A 530 24.57 -10.91 20.30
C ILE A 530 23.03 -11.05 20.33
N GLY A 531 22.32 -10.73 19.23
CA GLY A 531 20.86 -10.85 19.17
C GLY A 531 20.39 -12.31 19.16
N ARG A 532 21.14 -13.20 18.49
CA ARG A 532 20.86 -14.65 18.50
C ARG A 532 21.16 -15.27 19.87
N ILE A 533 22.22 -14.82 20.53
CA ILE A 533 22.55 -15.23 21.90
C ILE A 533 21.50 -14.70 22.87
N ALA A 534 21.03 -13.46 22.73
CA ALA A 534 19.98 -12.89 23.58
C ALA A 534 18.65 -13.64 23.41
N SER A 535 18.23 -13.97 22.19
CA SER A 535 17.04 -14.79 21.97
C SER A 535 17.19 -16.21 22.53
N LEU A 536 18.38 -16.79 22.45
CA LEU A 536 18.68 -18.09 23.04
C LEU A 536 18.66 -18.03 24.57
N VAL A 537 19.21 -16.98 25.18
CA VAL A 537 19.22 -16.75 26.61
C VAL A 537 17.81 -16.48 27.13
N VAL A 538 17.00 -15.67 26.44
CA VAL A 538 15.59 -15.46 26.78
C VAL A 538 14.80 -16.75 26.68
N LEU A 539 15.02 -17.56 25.63
CA LEU A 539 14.39 -18.88 25.52
C LEU A 539 14.82 -19.80 26.67
N LEU A 540 16.10 -19.83 27.02
CA LEU A 540 16.62 -20.61 28.15
C LEU A 540 16.05 -20.12 29.49
N LEU A 541 15.88 -18.82 29.69
CA LEU A 541 15.28 -18.23 30.89
C LEU A 541 13.77 -18.53 30.97
N VAL A 542 13.06 -18.52 29.84
CA VAL A 542 11.64 -18.94 29.79
C VAL A 542 11.50 -20.42 30.08
N LEU A 543 12.37 -21.27 29.51
CA LEU A 543 12.39 -22.71 29.80
C LEU A 543 12.76 -23.00 31.26
N ALA A 544 13.73 -22.27 31.81
CA ALA A 544 14.08 -22.35 33.23
C ALA A 544 12.94 -21.87 34.12
N GLY A 545 12.27 -20.77 33.76
CA GLY A 545 11.08 -20.25 34.44
C GLY A 545 9.92 -21.22 34.41
N LEU A 546 9.68 -21.90 33.29
CA LEU A 546 8.69 -22.97 33.17
C LEU A 546 9.08 -24.21 33.99
N ALA A 547 10.36 -24.56 34.05
CA ALA A 547 10.86 -25.66 34.89
C ALA A 547 10.76 -25.34 36.40
N LEU A 548 11.03 -24.09 36.78
CA LEU A 548 10.84 -23.55 38.12
C LEU A 548 9.34 -23.53 38.48
N ALA A 549 8.49 -23.03 37.59
CA ALA A 549 7.04 -23.06 37.77
C ALA A 549 6.54 -24.50 37.91
N TRP A 550 7.03 -25.44 37.11
CA TRP A 550 6.73 -26.87 37.21
C TRP A 550 7.17 -27.49 38.55
N ARG A 551 8.30 -27.04 39.10
CA ARG A 551 8.86 -27.57 40.35
C ARG A 551 8.24 -26.97 41.61
N TYR A 552 7.83 -25.71 41.57
CA TYR A 552 7.43 -24.93 42.75
C TYR A 552 5.95 -24.49 42.75
N THR A 553 5.17 -24.78 41.70
CA THR A 553 3.71 -24.55 41.66
C THR A 553 2.92 -25.87 41.51
N PRO A 554 1.60 -25.88 41.79
CA PRO A 554 0.73 -27.06 41.63
C PRO A 554 0.52 -27.52 40.18
N LEU A 555 1.21 -26.92 39.19
CA LEU A 555 1.18 -27.36 37.79
C LEU A 555 1.52 -28.85 37.62
N ARG A 556 2.37 -29.41 38.49
CA ARG A 556 2.69 -30.85 38.52
C ARG A 556 1.48 -31.74 38.86
N GLU A 557 0.49 -31.20 39.58
CA GLU A 557 -0.68 -31.93 40.08
C GLU A 557 -1.79 -31.99 39.03
N TRP A 558 -1.85 -30.99 38.14
CA TRP A 558 -2.70 -31.00 36.94
C TRP A 558 -2.12 -31.85 35.82
N ALA A 559 -0.81 -32.07 35.83
CA ALA A 559 -0.09 -32.96 34.93
C ALA A 559 0.29 -34.29 35.61
N ASP A 560 -0.58 -34.81 36.47
CA ASP A 560 -0.42 -36.14 37.05
C ASP A 560 -0.40 -37.19 35.93
N VAL A 561 0.81 -37.71 35.68
CA VAL A 561 1.12 -38.71 34.66
C VAL A 561 0.17 -39.92 34.77
N ARG A 562 -0.34 -40.26 35.97
CA ARG A 562 -1.28 -41.37 36.16
C ARG A 562 -2.70 -41.08 35.66
N ARG A 563 -3.18 -39.83 35.72
CA ARG A 563 -4.51 -39.45 35.20
C ARG A 563 -4.52 -39.34 33.68
N VAL A 564 -3.44 -38.81 33.12
CA VAL A 564 -3.25 -38.72 31.66
C VAL A 564 -3.00 -40.12 31.08
N LEU A 565 -2.11 -40.93 31.67
CA LEU A 565 -1.92 -42.33 31.25
C LEU A 565 -3.19 -43.16 31.41
N GLY A 566 -3.94 -43.03 32.51
CA GLY A 566 -5.20 -43.76 32.68
C GLY A 566 -6.31 -43.33 31.71
N PHE A 567 -6.27 -42.12 31.16
CA PHE A 567 -7.17 -41.70 30.07
C PHE A 567 -6.68 -42.20 28.70
N VAL A 568 -5.36 -42.23 28.49
CA VAL A 568 -4.71 -42.71 27.27
C VAL A 568 -4.83 -44.23 27.11
N GLU A 569 -4.59 -45.03 28.17
CA GLU A 569 -4.74 -46.49 28.18
C GLU A 569 -6.18 -46.92 27.89
N ARG A 570 -7.17 -46.25 28.51
CA ARG A 570 -8.61 -46.51 28.25
C ARG A 570 -9.03 -46.24 26.82
N ILE A 571 -8.39 -45.29 26.13
CA ILE A 571 -8.68 -45.01 24.72
C ILE A 571 -7.91 -45.96 23.81
N HIS A 572 -6.65 -46.28 24.13
CA HIS A 572 -5.82 -47.19 23.36
C HIS A 572 -6.39 -48.62 23.29
N ASP A 573 -6.97 -49.11 24.39
CA ASP A 573 -7.50 -50.47 24.49
C ASP A 573 -8.85 -50.67 23.78
N LEU A 574 -9.46 -49.60 23.25
CA LEU A 574 -10.66 -49.73 22.44
C LEU A 574 -10.29 -50.25 21.04
N PRO A 575 -10.91 -51.35 20.56
CA PRO A 575 -10.66 -51.85 19.20
C PRO A 575 -10.99 -50.82 18.09
N LEU A 576 -11.80 -49.80 18.42
CA LEU A 576 -12.21 -48.71 17.52
C LEU A 576 -11.45 -47.39 17.78
N ALA A 577 -10.39 -47.39 18.59
CA ALA A 577 -9.66 -46.17 18.99
C ALA A 577 -9.22 -45.27 17.81
N PRO A 578 -8.71 -45.81 16.67
CA PRO A 578 -8.36 -44.97 15.53
C PRO A 578 -9.58 -44.26 14.92
N LEU A 579 -10.74 -44.92 14.89
CA LEU A 579 -12.00 -44.34 14.38
C LEU A 579 -12.55 -43.27 15.31
N VAL A 580 -12.44 -43.48 16.63
CA VAL A 580 -12.77 -42.45 17.63
C VAL A 580 -11.90 -41.22 17.42
N MET A 581 -10.59 -41.40 17.20
CA MET A 581 -9.67 -40.29 16.93
C MET A 581 -10.03 -39.56 15.62
N MET A 582 -10.40 -40.28 14.56
CA MET A 582 -10.90 -39.68 13.32
C MET A 582 -12.16 -38.81 13.58
N GLY A 583 -13.07 -39.28 14.42
CA GLY A 583 -14.24 -38.51 14.88
C GLY A 583 -13.85 -37.25 15.66
N VAL A 584 -12.83 -37.33 16.52
CA VAL A 584 -12.29 -36.18 17.28
C VAL A 584 -11.69 -35.13 16.34
N TYR A 585 -10.97 -35.52 15.28
CA TYR A 585 -10.49 -34.55 14.29
C TYR A 585 -11.62 -33.90 13.49
N ALA A 586 -12.63 -34.68 13.09
CA ALA A 586 -13.78 -34.18 12.36
C ALA A 586 -14.57 -33.16 13.21
N LEU A 587 -14.92 -33.53 14.45
CA LEU A 587 -15.64 -32.67 15.38
C LEU A 587 -14.78 -31.49 15.86
N GLY A 588 -13.53 -31.75 16.24
CA GLY A 588 -12.57 -30.75 16.70
C GLY A 588 -12.30 -29.67 15.66
N THR A 589 -12.32 -30.02 14.37
CA THR A 589 -12.24 -29.03 13.29
C THR A 589 -13.46 -28.12 13.28
N LEU A 590 -14.68 -28.63 13.52
CA LEU A 590 -15.92 -27.84 13.54
C LEU A 590 -15.97 -26.87 14.73
N ILE A 591 -15.46 -27.28 15.90
CA ILE A 591 -15.38 -26.44 17.10
C ILE A 591 -14.07 -25.65 17.22
N MET A 592 -13.28 -25.57 16.14
CA MET A 592 -12.03 -24.80 16.03
C MET A 592 -10.92 -25.16 17.04
N VAL A 593 -10.86 -26.42 17.48
CA VAL A 593 -9.75 -26.90 18.30
C VAL A 593 -8.44 -26.80 17.49
N PRO A 594 -7.34 -26.27 18.08
CA PRO A 594 -6.05 -26.20 17.40
C PRO A 594 -5.58 -27.57 16.92
N VAL A 595 -5.38 -27.71 15.61
CA VAL A 595 -5.02 -28.99 14.98
C VAL A 595 -3.70 -29.55 15.49
N THR A 596 -2.78 -28.70 15.94
CA THR A 596 -1.50 -29.07 16.55
C THR A 596 -1.68 -29.83 17.86
N VAL A 597 -2.66 -29.46 18.68
CA VAL A 597 -2.99 -30.15 19.93
C VAL A 597 -3.47 -31.57 19.63
N LEU A 598 -4.35 -31.71 18.63
CA LEU A 598 -4.86 -33.02 18.21
C LEU A 598 -3.74 -33.93 17.67
N ILE A 599 -2.79 -33.37 16.90
CA ILE A 599 -1.61 -34.09 16.39
C ILE A 599 -0.76 -34.62 17.54
N VAL A 600 -0.45 -33.77 18.52
CA VAL A 600 0.37 -34.18 19.69
C VAL A 600 -0.35 -35.26 20.50
N VAL A 601 -1.64 -35.08 20.80
CA VAL A 601 -2.43 -36.09 21.53
C VAL A 601 -2.45 -37.42 20.78
N THR A 602 -2.66 -37.40 19.47
CA THR A 602 -2.71 -38.61 18.64
C THR A 602 -1.37 -39.34 18.61
N VAL A 603 -0.27 -38.60 18.51
CA VAL A 603 1.10 -39.14 18.60
C VAL A 603 1.39 -39.74 19.97
N VAL A 604 0.93 -39.10 21.05
CA VAL A 604 1.10 -39.62 22.42
C VAL A 604 0.31 -40.91 22.63
N VAL A 605 -0.92 -40.98 22.12
CA VAL A 605 -1.83 -42.13 22.32
C VAL A 605 -1.41 -43.36 21.51
N PHE A 606 -1.04 -43.17 20.25
CA PHE A 606 -0.78 -44.30 19.32
C PHE A 606 0.71 -44.50 19.01
N GLY A 607 1.59 -43.75 19.68
CA GLY A 607 3.02 -43.75 19.42
C GLY A 607 3.39 -42.99 18.13
N PRO A 608 4.70 -42.84 17.86
CA PRO A 608 5.20 -41.91 16.84
C PRO A 608 4.80 -42.28 15.41
N VAL A 609 4.90 -43.57 15.05
CA VAL A 609 4.65 -44.03 13.68
C VAL A 609 3.15 -44.09 13.40
N MET A 610 2.40 -44.85 14.19
CA MET A 610 0.95 -44.98 13.99
C MET A 610 0.21 -43.68 14.31
N GLY A 611 0.66 -42.92 15.31
CA GLY A 611 0.11 -41.60 15.60
C GLY A 611 0.38 -40.57 14.50
N ALA A 612 1.52 -40.61 13.81
CA ALA A 612 1.74 -39.77 12.63
C ALA A 612 0.80 -40.13 11.47
N ILE A 613 0.59 -41.43 11.23
CA ILE A 613 -0.34 -41.92 10.21
C ILE A 613 -1.77 -41.48 10.55
N TYR A 614 -2.23 -41.72 11.78
CA TYR A 614 -3.56 -41.32 12.22
C TYR A 614 -3.74 -39.81 12.27
N ALA A 615 -2.73 -39.04 12.67
CA ALA A 615 -2.78 -37.58 12.61
C ALA A 615 -2.89 -37.08 11.17
N LEU A 616 -2.19 -37.69 10.22
CA LEU A 616 -2.28 -37.33 8.80
C LEU A 616 -3.67 -37.67 8.21
N CYS A 617 -4.20 -38.84 8.55
CA CYS A 617 -5.56 -39.24 8.18
C CYS A 617 -6.61 -38.31 8.81
N GLY A 618 -6.48 -37.99 10.10
CA GLY A 618 -7.40 -37.16 10.86
C GLY A 618 -7.40 -35.71 10.38
N THR A 619 -6.23 -35.13 10.12
CA THR A 619 -6.14 -33.78 9.54
C THR A 619 -6.72 -33.71 8.13
N THR A 620 -6.51 -34.74 7.31
CA THR A 620 -7.10 -34.83 5.97
C THR A 620 -8.63 -34.98 6.04
N LEU A 621 -9.14 -35.78 6.98
CA LEU A 621 -10.57 -35.93 7.23
C LEU A 621 -11.20 -34.64 7.75
N GLY A 622 -10.57 -33.96 8.72
CA GLY A 622 -10.99 -32.65 9.20
C GLY A 622 -11.02 -31.60 8.08
N ALA A 623 -10.03 -31.62 7.19
CA ALA A 623 -10.01 -30.78 6.00
C ALA A 623 -11.18 -31.09 5.04
N MET A 624 -11.51 -32.36 4.84
CA MET A 624 -12.66 -32.80 4.05
C MET A 624 -13.98 -32.30 4.65
N VAL A 625 -14.14 -32.40 5.98
CA VAL A 625 -15.34 -31.92 6.69
C VAL A 625 -15.46 -30.40 6.56
N GLY A 626 -14.41 -29.64 6.87
CA GLY A 626 -14.41 -28.18 6.72
C GLY A 626 -14.65 -27.72 5.28
N TYR A 627 -14.06 -28.43 4.30
CA TYR A 627 -14.31 -28.21 2.87
C TYR A 627 -15.79 -28.44 2.52
N THR A 628 -16.38 -29.53 3.01
CA THR A 628 -17.77 -29.88 2.71
C THR A 628 -18.73 -28.87 3.32
N VAL A 629 -18.50 -28.45 4.56
CA VAL A 629 -19.27 -27.38 5.21
C VAL A 629 -19.18 -26.08 4.42
N GLY A 630 -17.98 -25.68 3.99
CA GLY A 630 -17.79 -24.50 3.13
C GLY A 630 -18.48 -24.62 1.77
N ARG A 631 -18.46 -25.82 1.18
CA ARG A 631 -19.07 -26.11 -0.11
C ARG A 631 -20.60 -26.07 -0.05
N VAL A 632 -21.18 -26.59 1.02
CA VAL A 632 -22.64 -26.57 1.29
C VAL A 632 -23.11 -25.16 1.66
N ALA A 633 -22.33 -24.42 2.44
CA ALA A 633 -22.63 -23.03 2.79
C ALA A 633 -22.59 -22.08 1.57
N GLY A 634 -21.87 -22.46 0.52
CA GLY A 634 -21.85 -21.77 -0.77
C GLY A 634 -21.03 -20.47 -0.78
N ARG A 635 -20.84 -19.92 -1.99
CA ARG A 635 -20.04 -18.69 -2.21
C ARG A 635 -20.61 -17.46 -1.51
N ASP A 636 -21.92 -17.43 -1.25
CA ASP A 636 -22.57 -16.28 -0.62
C ASP A 636 -22.32 -16.20 0.88
N ALA A 637 -22.04 -17.33 1.55
CA ALA A 637 -21.58 -17.31 2.94
C ALA A 637 -20.18 -16.70 3.04
N VAL A 638 -19.22 -17.11 2.20
CA VAL A 638 -17.86 -16.51 2.21
C VAL A 638 -17.87 -15.04 1.79
N ARG A 639 -18.79 -14.61 0.91
CA ARG A 639 -18.99 -13.19 0.59
C ARG A 639 -19.54 -12.38 1.77
N ARG A 640 -20.40 -12.98 2.61
CA ARG A 640 -20.93 -12.34 3.83
C ARG A 640 -19.90 -12.28 4.97
N PHE A 641 -19.04 -13.27 5.08
CA PHE A 641 -18.08 -13.40 6.18
C PHE A 641 -16.65 -12.92 5.88
N GLY A 642 -16.23 -12.86 4.61
CA GLY A 642 -14.82 -12.69 4.24
C GLY A 642 -14.43 -11.39 3.53
N GLY A 643 -15.37 -10.49 3.27
CA GLY A 643 -15.10 -9.25 2.53
C GLY A 643 -14.56 -9.49 1.10
N ARG A 644 -14.21 -8.42 0.38
CA ARG A 644 -13.71 -8.51 -1.00
C ARG A 644 -12.31 -9.14 -1.10
N HIS A 645 -11.49 -9.02 -0.05
CA HIS A 645 -10.11 -9.53 -0.03
C HIS A 645 -10.03 -11.05 0.01
N LEU A 646 -10.87 -11.75 0.78
CA LEU A 646 -10.90 -13.22 0.75
C LEU A 646 -11.50 -13.76 -0.56
N ASN A 647 -12.35 -12.98 -1.22
CA ASN A 647 -12.90 -13.31 -2.53
C ASN A 647 -11.85 -13.18 -3.65
N ALA A 648 -10.96 -12.18 -3.57
CA ALA A 648 -9.80 -12.05 -4.45
C ALA A 648 -8.83 -13.22 -4.27
N VAL A 649 -8.51 -13.57 -3.02
CA VAL A 649 -7.70 -14.75 -2.67
C VAL A 649 -8.36 -16.05 -3.20
N SER A 650 -9.68 -16.19 -3.05
CA SER A 650 -10.44 -17.33 -3.58
C SER A 650 -10.45 -17.41 -5.11
N GLN A 651 -10.40 -16.29 -5.83
CA GLN A 651 -10.33 -16.27 -7.30
C GLN A 651 -8.90 -16.53 -7.81
N GLN A 652 -7.88 -16.02 -7.12
CA GLN A 652 -6.47 -16.15 -7.52
C GLN A 652 -5.90 -17.55 -7.22
N ILE A 653 -6.33 -18.19 -6.14
CA ILE A 653 -5.91 -19.56 -5.79
C ILE A 653 -6.48 -20.62 -6.75
N GLY A 654 -7.60 -20.33 -7.41
CA GLY A 654 -8.31 -21.28 -8.27
C GLY A 654 -7.49 -21.85 -9.43
N ASN A 655 -6.44 -21.15 -9.88
CA ASN A 655 -5.64 -21.53 -11.04
C ASN A 655 -4.52 -22.55 -10.74
N HIS A 656 -4.10 -22.70 -9.47
CA HIS A 656 -3.03 -23.64 -9.05
C HIS A 656 -3.40 -24.36 -7.74
N GLY A 657 -4.62 -24.92 -7.69
CA GLY A 657 -5.25 -25.36 -6.43
C GLY A 657 -4.46 -26.36 -5.57
N LEU A 658 -3.59 -27.22 -6.15
CA LEU A 658 -2.78 -28.16 -5.37
C LEU A 658 -1.59 -27.46 -4.69
N LEU A 659 -0.79 -26.72 -5.47
CA LEU A 659 0.40 -26.03 -4.96
C LEU A 659 0.02 -24.99 -3.90
N ALA A 660 -1.07 -24.26 -4.13
CA ALA A 660 -1.57 -23.28 -3.16
C ALA A 660 -1.97 -23.94 -1.83
N MET A 661 -2.59 -25.12 -1.88
CA MET A 661 -2.93 -25.86 -0.67
C MET A 661 -1.71 -26.37 0.07
N ILE A 662 -0.63 -26.77 -0.62
CA ILE A 662 0.62 -27.18 0.03
C ILE A 662 1.26 -25.98 0.75
N VAL A 663 1.36 -24.82 0.08
CA VAL A 663 1.95 -23.60 0.66
C VAL A 663 1.16 -23.10 1.87
N LEU A 664 -0.17 -23.09 1.79
CA LEU A 664 -1.06 -22.69 2.90
C LEU A 664 -0.93 -23.57 4.14
N ARG A 665 -0.40 -24.79 4.01
CA ARG A 665 -0.19 -25.72 5.14
C ARG A 665 1.20 -25.65 5.73
N LEU A 666 2.19 -25.32 4.91
CA LEU A 666 3.55 -25.06 5.36
C LEU A 666 3.67 -23.71 6.08
N MET A 667 2.81 -22.74 5.74
CA MET A 667 2.77 -21.41 6.35
C MET A 667 1.48 -21.26 7.18
N PRO A 668 1.52 -21.38 8.52
CA PRO A 668 0.34 -21.36 9.37
C PRO A 668 -0.20 -19.93 9.56
N LEU A 669 -0.67 -19.31 8.48
CA LEU A 669 -1.14 -17.93 8.44
C LEU A 669 -2.57 -17.76 8.96
N ALA A 670 -3.35 -18.85 9.05
CA ALA A 670 -4.75 -18.82 9.45
C ALA A 670 -5.21 -20.11 10.15
N PRO A 671 -6.27 -20.07 10.99
CA PRO A 671 -6.83 -21.23 11.65
C PRO A 671 -7.25 -22.35 10.67
N PHE A 672 -6.98 -23.60 11.03
CA PHE A 672 -7.15 -24.77 10.16
C PHE A 672 -8.59 -24.90 9.59
N MET A 673 -9.61 -24.71 10.43
CA MET A 673 -11.02 -24.75 10.01
C MET A 673 -11.34 -23.69 8.96
N LEU A 674 -10.93 -22.44 9.21
CA LEU A 674 -11.27 -21.29 8.36
C LEU A 674 -10.70 -21.46 6.95
N VAL A 675 -9.45 -21.92 6.84
CA VAL A 675 -8.82 -22.21 5.55
C VAL A 675 -9.64 -23.25 4.77
N ASN A 676 -10.04 -24.34 5.43
CA ASN A 676 -10.82 -25.41 4.81
C ASN A 676 -12.23 -24.97 4.40
N PHE A 677 -12.89 -24.18 5.24
CA PHE A 677 -14.20 -23.60 4.94
C PHE A 677 -14.15 -22.67 3.73
N VAL A 678 -13.18 -21.74 3.70
CA VAL A 678 -13.00 -20.80 2.58
C VAL A 678 -12.63 -21.54 1.29
N VAL A 679 -11.74 -22.54 1.38
CA VAL A 679 -11.36 -23.39 0.25
C VAL A 679 -12.55 -24.22 -0.25
N GLY A 680 -13.40 -24.71 0.66
CA GLY A 680 -14.65 -25.41 0.34
C GLY A 680 -15.65 -24.57 -0.45
N ALA A 681 -15.78 -23.29 -0.08
CA ALA A 681 -16.62 -22.34 -0.79
C ALA A 681 -15.99 -21.81 -2.10
N SER A 682 -14.72 -22.13 -2.37
CA SER A 682 -13.96 -21.66 -3.55
C SER A 682 -14.07 -22.60 -4.77
N ARG A 683 -13.36 -22.27 -5.87
CA ARG A 683 -13.28 -23.12 -7.08
C ARG A 683 -12.26 -24.28 -6.98
N ILE A 684 -11.58 -24.45 -5.86
CA ILE A 684 -10.57 -25.52 -5.70
C ILE A 684 -11.27 -26.88 -5.62
N ARG A 685 -10.81 -27.85 -6.42
CA ARG A 685 -11.33 -29.22 -6.42
C ARG A 685 -10.97 -29.91 -5.10
N LEU A 686 -11.91 -30.68 -4.53
CA LEU A 686 -11.71 -31.44 -3.28
C LEU A 686 -10.39 -32.23 -3.28
N ARG A 687 -10.07 -32.91 -4.39
CA ARG A 687 -8.81 -33.66 -4.55
C ARG A 687 -7.55 -32.83 -4.30
N HIS A 688 -7.54 -31.54 -4.68
CA HIS A 688 -6.40 -30.64 -4.44
C HIS A 688 -6.34 -30.20 -2.98
N CYS A 689 -7.50 -30.01 -2.34
CA CYS A 689 -7.59 -29.73 -0.90
C CYS A 689 -7.04 -30.90 -0.06
N LEU A 690 -7.45 -32.13 -0.38
CA LEU A 690 -7.01 -33.33 0.34
C LEU A 690 -5.54 -33.63 0.10
N LEU A 691 -5.10 -33.71 -1.17
CA LEU A 691 -3.71 -34.02 -1.49
C LEU A 691 -2.76 -32.92 -1.02
N GLY A 692 -3.14 -31.65 -1.17
CA GLY A 692 -2.34 -30.53 -0.68
C GLY A 692 -2.27 -30.45 0.84
N THR A 693 -3.34 -30.84 1.54
CA THR A 693 -3.32 -30.96 3.01
C THR A 693 -2.44 -32.10 3.47
N ALA A 694 -2.54 -33.28 2.85
CA ALA A 694 -1.69 -34.42 3.20
C ALA A 694 -0.19 -34.10 2.97
N ILE A 695 0.16 -33.58 1.80
CA ILE A 695 1.56 -33.25 1.47
C ILE A 695 2.07 -32.10 2.36
N GLY A 696 1.27 -31.05 2.56
CA GLY A 696 1.69 -29.88 3.30
C GLY A 696 1.78 -30.08 4.82
N MET A 697 0.96 -30.96 5.40
CA MET A 697 0.97 -31.27 6.84
C MET A 697 1.99 -32.36 7.22
N ALA A 698 2.35 -33.25 6.30
CA ALA A 698 3.23 -34.39 6.59
C ALA A 698 4.57 -34.00 7.23
N PRO A 699 5.33 -32.98 6.75
CA PRO A 699 6.60 -32.60 7.39
C PRO A 699 6.42 -32.16 8.85
N GLY A 700 5.40 -31.36 9.15
CA GLY A 700 5.11 -30.89 10.50
C GLY A 700 4.68 -32.02 11.45
N ILE A 701 3.85 -32.95 10.95
CA ILE A 701 3.40 -34.12 11.72
C ILE A 701 4.58 -35.05 12.02
N LEU A 702 5.45 -35.31 11.05
CA LEU A 702 6.64 -36.15 11.25
C LEU A 702 7.61 -35.52 12.28
N ILE A 703 7.79 -34.20 12.24
CA ILE A 703 8.59 -33.48 13.24
C ILE A 703 7.96 -33.59 14.64
N ALA A 704 6.64 -33.40 14.76
CA ALA A 704 5.93 -33.53 16.03
C ALA A 704 6.03 -34.97 16.58
N ALA A 705 5.87 -35.98 15.72
CA ALA A 705 6.03 -37.38 16.08
C ALA A 705 7.44 -37.70 16.61
N ALA A 706 8.47 -37.22 15.91
CA ALA A 706 9.85 -37.38 16.33
C ALA A 706 10.17 -36.62 17.63
N LEU A 707 9.61 -35.44 17.83
CA LEU A 707 9.85 -34.61 19.02
C LEU A 707 9.23 -35.25 20.27
N VAL A 708 7.99 -35.72 20.19
CA VAL A 708 7.28 -36.36 21.32
C VAL A 708 8.00 -37.64 21.75
N ASP A 709 8.45 -38.46 20.79
CA ASP A 709 9.22 -39.68 21.06
C ASP A 709 10.50 -39.37 21.85
N ARG A 710 11.22 -38.33 21.45
CA ARG A 710 12.48 -37.92 22.09
C ARG A 710 12.27 -37.28 23.47
N VAL A 711 11.17 -36.53 23.66
CA VAL A 711 10.81 -35.96 24.96
C VAL A 711 10.37 -37.06 25.94
N ALA A 712 9.58 -38.05 25.48
CA ALA A 712 9.19 -39.20 26.27
C ALA A 712 10.40 -40.08 26.66
N ALA A 713 11.34 -40.28 25.73
CA ALA A 713 12.60 -40.99 26.01
C ALA A 713 13.49 -40.24 27.04
N LEU A 714 13.55 -38.91 26.96
CA LEU A 714 14.32 -38.07 27.88
C LEU A 714 13.72 -38.07 29.30
N ALA A 715 12.40 -38.16 29.42
CA ALA A 715 11.69 -38.24 30.70
C ALA A 715 11.88 -39.60 31.41
N GLN A 716 12.08 -40.68 30.65
CA GLN A 716 12.28 -42.02 31.22
C GLN A 716 13.75 -42.33 31.52
N ARG A 717 14.70 -41.87 30.70
CA ARG A 717 16.15 -41.99 30.94
C ARG A 717 16.93 -40.80 30.35
N PRO A 718 17.29 -39.80 31.15
CA PRO A 718 18.10 -38.68 30.66
C PRO A 718 19.50 -39.18 30.30
N SER A 719 19.83 -39.22 29.01
CA SER A 719 21.18 -39.52 28.52
C SER A 719 21.68 -38.39 27.62
N GLY A 720 22.99 -38.08 27.70
CA GLY A 720 23.61 -37.00 26.92
C GLY A 720 23.46 -37.16 25.40
N VAL A 721 23.31 -38.40 24.93
CA VAL A 721 23.07 -38.75 23.52
C VAL A 721 21.67 -38.29 23.07
N THR A 722 20.66 -38.39 23.93
CA THR A 722 19.27 -38.01 23.62
C THR A 722 19.11 -36.49 23.56
N ALA A 723 19.80 -35.75 24.44
CA ALA A 723 19.87 -34.29 24.39
C ALA A 723 20.62 -33.80 23.12
N ALA A 724 21.71 -34.46 22.74
CA ALA A 724 22.45 -34.15 21.52
C ALA A 724 21.63 -34.39 20.23
N LEU A 725 20.82 -35.45 20.20
CA LEU A 725 19.89 -35.75 19.09
C LEU A 725 18.75 -34.72 18.98
N LEU A 726 18.22 -34.24 20.11
CA LEU A 726 17.18 -33.19 20.13
C LEU A 726 17.74 -31.86 19.57
N VAL A 727 18.96 -31.50 19.97
CA VAL A 727 19.68 -30.33 19.43
C VAL A 727 19.96 -30.54 17.93
N ALA A 728 20.37 -31.73 17.51
CA ALA A 728 20.60 -32.02 16.10
C ALA A 728 19.33 -31.87 15.25
N VAL A 729 18.16 -32.36 15.69
CA VAL A 729 16.89 -32.21 14.96
C VAL A 729 16.45 -30.75 14.84
N LEU A 730 16.75 -29.92 15.84
CA LEU A 730 16.45 -28.48 15.82
C LEU A 730 17.46 -27.67 14.98
N VAL A 731 18.72 -28.10 14.92
CA VAL A 731 19.83 -27.34 14.31
C VAL A 731 20.11 -27.77 12.87
N LEU A 732 19.95 -29.05 12.53
CA LEU A 732 20.25 -29.59 11.19
C LEU A 732 19.41 -28.98 10.06
N PRO A 733 18.10 -28.67 10.22
CA PRO A 733 17.34 -27.95 9.20
C PRO A 733 17.92 -26.54 8.93
N GLY A 734 18.33 -25.84 9.99
CA GLY A 734 18.98 -24.54 9.91
C GLY A 734 20.37 -24.61 9.24
N LEU A 735 21.14 -25.66 9.54
CA LEU A 735 22.42 -25.93 8.89
C LEU A 735 22.27 -26.35 7.42
N GLY A 736 21.21 -27.10 7.08
CA GLY A 736 20.89 -27.49 5.71
C GLY A 736 20.55 -26.29 4.82
N VAL A 737 19.76 -25.35 5.35
CA VAL A 737 19.46 -24.07 4.67
C VAL A 737 20.71 -23.20 4.56
N ALA A 738 21.59 -23.18 5.57
CA ALA A 738 22.85 -22.45 5.53
C ALA A 738 23.89 -23.05 4.56
N ALA A 739 23.96 -24.39 4.46
CA ALA A 739 24.83 -25.10 3.54
C ALA A 739 24.35 -24.96 2.08
N LEU A 740 23.03 -24.97 1.86
CA LEU A 740 22.43 -24.66 0.56
C LEU A 740 22.71 -23.22 0.14
N LYS A 741 22.63 -22.25 1.07
CA LYS A 741 23.07 -20.86 0.86
C LYS A 741 24.58 -20.74 0.56
N ARG A 742 25.43 -21.57 1.17
CA ARG A 742 26.89 -21.58 0.93
C ARG A 742 27.28 -22.21 -0.41
N ARG A 743 26.60 -23.27 -0.85
CA ARG A 743 26.83 -23.88 -2.18
C ARG A 743 26.34 -23.01 -3.34
N ILE A 744 25.30 -22.21 -3.11
CA ILE A 744 24.76 -21.29 -4.11
C ILE A 744 25.48 -19.91 -4.06
N GLY A 745 26.35 -19.67 -3.08
CA GLY A 745 26.98 -18.36 -2.84
C GLY A 745 28.47 -18.36 -2.48
N GLY A 746 29.22 -19.41 -2.79
CA GLY A 746 30.65 -19.49 -2.49
C GLY A 746 31.52 -18.64 -3.44
N PRO A 747 32.36 -17.71 -2.96
CA PRO A 747 33.29 -16.95 -3.80
C PRO A 747 34.49 -17.80 -4.21
N ARG A 748 34.86 -17.76 -5.49
CA ARG A 748 36.17 -18.21 -5.99
C ARG A 748 37.19 -17.12 -5.68
N THR A 749 38.14 -17.42 -4.82
CA THR A 749 39.32 -16.61 -4.53
C THR A 749 40.24 -16.57 -5.75
N GLN A 750 40.72 -15.38 -6.10
CA GLN A 750 41.91 -15.25 -6.94
C GLN A 750 42.83 -14.15 -6.40
N ARG A 751 44.11 -14.48 -6.50
CA ARG A 751 45.29 -13.81 -5.96
C ARG A 751 45.48 -12.42 -6.56
N THR A 752 46.12 -11.60 -5.75
CA THR A 752 46.79 -10.34 -6.07
C THR A 752 47.79 -10.48 -7.22
N SER A 753 47.75 -9.52 -8.14
CA SER A 753 48.94 -9.01 -8.83
C SER A 753 48.64 -7.57 -9.26
N ASP A 754 49.37 -6.64 -8.65
CA ASP A 754 49.63 -5.31 -9.18
C ASP A 754 50.21 -5.43 -10.60
N ASP A 755 49.82 -4.55 -11.52
CA ASP A 755 50.68 -3.50 -12.10
C ASP A 755 50.07 -2.91 -13.40
N ALA A 756 50.48 -1.67 -13.71
CA ALA A 756 50.44 -0.97 -15.00
C ALA A 756 49.15 -0.26 -15.47
N GLY A 757 49.27 1.07 -15.61
CA GLY A 757 49.24 1.66 -16.96
C GLY A 757 48.16 2.70 -17.27
N SER A 758 48.58 3.96 -17.32
CA SER A 758 47.86 5.12 -17.85
C SER A 758 47.36 4.95 -19.29
N GLY A 759 46.25 5.59 -19.65
CA GLY A 759 45.87 5.76 -21.05
C GLY A 759 44.68 6.69 -21.25
N ASN A 760 44.96 7.95 -21.55
CA ASN A 760 44.03 8.98 -21.99
C ASN A 760 43.59 8.68 -23.45
N GLY A 761 42.29 8.72 -23.79
CA GLY A 761 41.84 8.44 -25.16
C GLY A 761 40.45 8.98 -25.45
N ARG A 762 40.36 9.93 -26.39
CA ARG A 762 39.14 10.54 -26.93
C ARG A 762 38.33 9.54 -27.79
N PRO A 763 37.02 9.77 -28.01
CA PRO A 763 36.20 8.91 -28.88
C PRO A 763 36.51 9.16 -30.36
N GLU A 764 36.88 8.11 -31.09
CA GLU A 764 37.05 8.10 -32.54
C GLU A 764 35.77 7.64 -33.29
N ALA A 765 35.69 8.11 -34.54
CA ALA A 765 34.53 8.13 -35.41
C ALA A 765 34.20 6.78 -36.09
N VAL A 766 32.97 6.73 -36.62
CA VAL A 766 32.30 5.64 -37.33
C VAL A 766 32.60 5.68 -38.83
N GLU A 767 32.85 4.53 -39.48
CA GLU A 767 32.54 4.21 -40.90
C GLU A 767 32.92 2.75 -41.26
N PRO A 768 32.46 2.13 -42.38
CA PRO A 768 31.25 2.33 -43.18
C PRO A 768 30.40 1.03 -43.37
N LEU A 769 29.18 1.21 -43.90
CA LEU A 769 28.12 0.21 -44.11
C LEU A 769 28.40 -0.81 -45.24
N LEU A 770 27.99 -2.07 -45.01
CA LEU A 770 27.89 -3.15 -46.00
C LEU A 770 26.68 -2.93 -46.96
N PRO A 771 26.75 -3.40 -48.22
CA PRO A 771 25.70 -3.17 -49.22
C PRO A 771 24.44 -4.02 -48.98
N GLU A 772 23.28 -3.41 -49.22
CA GLU A 772 21.96 -4.04 -49.07
C GLU A 772 21.77 -5.24 -50.01
N ARG A 773 21.33 -6.37 -49.47
CA ARG A 773 20.67 -7.43 -50.25
C ARG A 773 19.16 -7.17 -50.28
N PRO A 774 18.47 -7.40 -51.41
CA PRO A 774 17.03 -7.20 -51.50
C PRO A 774 16.31 -8.14 -50.54
N GLY A 775 15.74 -7.57 -49.47
CA GLY A 775 15.01 -8.30 -48.44
C GLY A 775 13.77 -8.98 -49.01
N ARG A 776 13.52 -10.21 -48.54
CA ARG A 776 12.31 -10.99 -48.82
C ARG A 776 11.10 -10.16 -48.40
N ILE A 777 10.28 -9.70 -49.35
CA ILE A 777 9.05 -8.95 -49.07
C ILE A 777 7.99 -9.94 -48.58
N SER A 778 8.09 -10.42 -47.34
CA SER A 778 7.05 -11.21 -46.69
C SER A 778 6.08 -10.31 -45.92
N ARG A 779 4.80 -10.68 -45.92
CA ARG A 779 3.77 -10.02 -45.09
C ARG A 779 3.98 -10.22 -43.58
N GLU A 780 4.98 -11.02 -43.20
CA GLU A 780 5.28 -11.41 -41.84
C GLU A 780 6.80 -11.44 -41.58
N LEU A 781 7.22 -11.02 -40.39
CA LEU A 781 8.61 -11.01 -39.91
C LEU A 781 8.80 -12.06 -38.80
N CYS A 782 9.89 -12.82 -38.86
CA CYS A 782 10.29 -13.77 -37.83
C CYS A 782 11.23 -13.10 -36.82
N VAL A 783 10.82 -13.00 -35.55
CA VAL A 783 11.62 -12.42 -34.46
C VAL A 783 11.82 -13.43 -33.35
N ALA A 784 13.04 -13.56 -32.81
CA ALA A 784 13.36 -14.51 -31.75
C ALA A 784 14.11 -13.91 -30.56
N SER A 785 13.91 -14.47 -29.37
CA SER A 785 14.72 -14.24 -28.17
C SER A 785 15.39 -15.54 -27.75
N TYR A 786 16.68 -15.50 -27.44
CA TYR A 786 17.41 -16.69 -27.03
C TYR A 786 18.54 -16.39 -26.03
N ASN A 787 18.40 -16.89 -24.79
CA ASN A 787 19.51 -16.93 -23.83
C ASN A 787 20.44 -18.10 -24.19
N VAL A 788 21.67 -17.77 -24.59
CA VAL A 788 22.63 -18.75 -25.15
C VAL A 788 23.63 -19.25 -24.10
N HIS A 789 23.54 -18.77 -22.87
CA HIS A 789 24.38 -19.16 -21.74
C HIS A 789 25.88 -19.22 -22.06
N GLY A 790 26.41 -18.20 -22.75
CA GLY A 790 27.81 -18.16 -23.17
C GLY A 790 28.22 -19.25 -24.16
N GLY A 791 27.27 -19.89 -24.86
CA GLY A 791 27.52 -21.03 -25.74
C GLY A 791 27.70 -22.37 -25.01
N VAL A 792 27.40 -22.42 -23.70
CA VAL A 792 27.47 -23.64 -22.89
C VAL A 792 26.11 -24.34 -22.91
N GLY A 793 26.09 -25.57 -23.44
CA GLY A 793 24.88 -26.37 -23.52
C GLY A 793 24.39 -26.89 -22.16
N ALA A 794 23.17 -27.45 -22.15
CA ALA A 794 22.61 -28.14 -20.97
C ALA A 794 23.39 -29.42 -20.58
N ASP A 795 24.35 -29.85 -21.42
CA ASP A 795 25.33 -30.90 -21.14
C ASP A 795 26.63 -30.36 -20.50
N GLY A 796 26.72 -29.05 -20.27
CA GLY A 796 27.88 -28.37 -19.69
C GLY A 796 29.04 -28.17 -20.66
N ARG A 797 28.87 -28.46 -21.96
CA ARG A 797 29.93 -28.30 -22.98
C ARG A 797 29.78 -26.97 -23.70
N HIS A 798 30.89 -26.24 -23.82
CA HIS A 798 30.97 -25.01 -24.61
C HIS A 798 31.07 -25.37 -26.10
N ALA A 799 30.01 -25.13 -26.85
CA ALA A 799 29.82 -25.53 -28.25
C ALA A 799 28.94 -24.49 -28.99
N PRO A 800 29.44 -23.26 -29.22
CA PRO A 800 28.66 -22.15 -29.79
C PRO A 800 28.11 -22.43 -31.20
N GLU A 801 28.72 -23.34 -31.95
CA GLU A 801 28.20 -23.83 -33.24
C GLU A 801 26.81 -24.47 -33.13
N ARG A 802 26.45 -25.02 -31.96
CA ARG A 802 25.10 -25.56 -31.72
C ARG A 802 24.05 -24.47 -31.66
N VAL A 803 24.39 -23.32 -31.06
CA VAL A 803 23.51 -22.14 -31.02
C VAL A 803 23.25 -21.66 -32.45
N LEU A 804 24.26 -21.66 -33.31
CA LEU A 804 24.09 -21.32 -34.73
C LEU A 804 23.21 -22.32 -35.47
N GLY A 805 23.39 -23.62 -35.25
CA GLY A 805 22.49 -24.63 -35.82
C GLY A 805 21.04 -24.43 -35.41
N VAL A 806 20.79 -24.00 -34.16
CA VAL A 806 19.45 -23.64 -33.68
C VAL A 806 18.92 -22.37 -34.38
N LEU A 807 19.78 -21.38 -34.65
CA LEU A 807 19.38 -20.19 -35.41
C LEU A 807 19.10 -20.54 -36.89
N ASP A 808 19.86 -21.45 -37.49
CA ASP A 808 19.62 -21.95 -38.85
C ASP A 808 18.29 -22.72 -38.93
N GLU A 809 17.90 -23.45 -37.87
CA GLU A 809 16.57 -24.09 -37.78
C GLU A 809 15.41 -23.08 -37.67
N ILE A 810 15.66 -21.90 -37.09
CA ILE A 810 14.63 -20.87 -36.87
C ILE A 810 14.52 -19.92 -38.07
N ASP A 811 15.64 -19.64 -38.73
CA ASP A 811 15.78 -18.64 -39.81
C ASP A 811 15.21 -17.25 -39.43
N PRO A 812 15.64 -16.61 -38.32
CA PRO A 812 15.04 -15.37 -37.86
C PRO A 812 15.47 -14.16 -38.70
N ASP A 813 14.54 -13.23 -38.92
CA ASP A 813 14.87 -11.92 -39.50
C ASP A 813 15.56 -11.02 -38.47
N ILE A 814 15.15 -11.13 -37.20
CA ILE A 814 15.70 -10.41 -36.05
C ILE A 814 15.81 -11.39 -34.87
N VAL A 815 16.96 -11.45 -34.19
CA VAL A 815 17.11 -12.22 -32.95
C VAL A 815 17.84 -11.44 -31.87
N ALA A 816 17.29 -11.42 -30.66
CA ALA A 816 17.95 -10.91 -29.47
C ALA A 816 18.60 -12.07 -28.70
N LEU A 817 19.91 -12.00 -28.55
CA LEU A 817 20.71 -12.97 -27.82
C LEU A 817 21.11 -12.43 -26.46
N GLN A 818 21.01 -13.26 -25.42
CA GLN A 818 21.44 -12.94 -24.05
C GLN A 818 22.60 -13.84 -23.64
N GLU A 819 23.50 -13.32 -22.80
CA GLU A 819 24.73 -13.99 -22.36
C GLU A 819 25.70 -14.33 -23.51
N VAL A 820 25.82 -13.43 -24.48
CA VAL A 820 26.77 -13.58 -25.60
C VAL A 820 28.17 -13.20 -25.13
N GLN A 821 29.14 -14.04 -25.46
CA GLN A 821 30.56 -13.75 -25.28
C GLN A 821 31.13 -13.03 -26.51
N ALA A 822 31.74 -11.87 -26.29
CA ALA A 822 32.41 -11.03 -27.27
C ALA A 822 33.91 -10.90 -26.94
N SER A 823 34.75 -10.71 -27.96
CA SER A 823 36.19 -10.45 -27.77
C SER A 823 36.43 -9.01 -27.28
N ALA A 824 37.62 -8.73 -26.72
CA ALA A 824 38.02 -7.39 -26.28
C ALA A 824 37.97 -6.32 -27.40
N THR A 825 38.02 -6.74 -28.66
CA THR A 825 37.94 -5.89 -29.86
C THR A 825 36.52 -5.79 -30.44
N GLY A 826 35.51 -6.31 -29.73
CA GLY A 826 34.09 -6.11 -30.07
C GLY A 826 33.46 -7.16 -30.98
N VAL A 827 34.20 -8.17 -31.45
CA VAL A 827 33.64 -9.22 -32.33
C VAL A 827 33.95 -10.61 -31.77
N GLY A 828 32.98 -11.22 -31.08
CA GLY A 828 33.04 -12.62 -30.65
C GLY A 828 32.79 -13.61 -31.78
N LEU A 829 33.12 -14.90 -31.56
CA LEU A 829 32.90 -15.99 -32.53
C LEU A 829 31.44 -16.06 -33.04
N LEU A 830 30.47 -15.77 -32.18
CA LEU A 830 29.05 -15.75 -32.54
C LEU A 830 28.68 -14.55 -33.44
N ALA A 831 29.37 -13.42 -33.30
CA ALA A 831 29.19 -12.23 -34.13
C ALA A 831 29.82 -12.44 -35.52
N GLN A 832 31.04 -12.99 -35.59
CA GLN A 832 31.71 -13.33 -36.87
C GLN A 832 30.90 -14.33 -37.69
N LEU A 833 30.28 -15.31 -37.04
CA LEU A 833 29.49 -16.36 -37.71
C LEU A 833 28.07 -15.90 -38.11
N ALA A 834 27.56 -14.82 -37.53
CA ALA A 834 26.31 -14.17 -37.93
C ALA A 834 26.52 -13.21 -39.12
N GLU A 835 27.64 -12.49 -39.16
CA GLU A 835 28.07 -11.69 -40.32
C GLU A 835 28.26 -12.58 -41.55
N ALA A 836 28.84 -13.77 -41.37
CA ALA A 836 28.97 -14.78 -42.43
C ALA A 836 27.62 -15.26 -43.03
N ARG A 837 26.49 -14.99 -42.34
CA ARG A 837 25.12 -15.30 -42.78
C ARG A 837 24.37 -14.05 -43.31
N GLY A 838 25.07 -12.93 -43.48
CA GLY A 838 24.51 -11.69 -44.02
C GLY A 838 23.59 -10.96 -43.04
N MET A 839 23.78 -11.14 -41.72
CA MET A 839 23.07 -10.38 -40.68
C MET A 839 23.99 -9.31 -40.11
N HIS A 840 23.46 -8.12 -39.88
CA HIS A 840 24.09 -7.07 -39.09
C HIS A 840 24.12 -7.47 -37.61
N VAL A 841 25.25 -7.22 -36.95
CA VAL A 841 25.44 -7.49 -35.52
C VAL A 841 25.47 -6.18 -34.75
N ILE A 842 24.59 -6.06 -33.76
CA ILE A 842 24.55 -4.92 -32.84
C ILE A 842 24.95 -5.44 -31.46
N PRO A 843 26.22 -5.30 -31.07
CA PRO A 843 26.70 -5.79 -29.78
C PRO A 843 26.12 -4.95 -28.63
N GLY A 844 26.05 -5.52 -27.43
CA GLY A 844 25.57 -4.88 -26.20
C GLY A 844 26.26 -5.40 -24.94
N PRO A 845 27.60 -5.31 -24.86
CA PRO A 845 28.36 -5.81 -23.71
C PRO A 845 28.01 -5.02 -22.43
N THR A 846 27.86 -5.73 -21.32
CA THR A 846 27.55 -5.14 -20.01
C THR A 846 28.66 -5.37 -18.98
N LEU A 847 29.50 -6.39 -19.17
CA LEU A 847 30.60 -6.70 -18.26
C LEU A 847 31.82 -7.27 -19.02
N THR A 848 33.02 -7.08 -18.46
CA THR A 848 34.24 -7.71 -18.97
C THR A 848 34.74 -8.73 -17.95
N ARG A 849 34.90 -9.99 -18.36
CA ARG A 849 35.38 -11.08 -17.50
C ARG A 849 36.50 -11.83 -18.18
N GLY A 850 37.71 -11.77 -17.60
CA GLY A 850 38.90 -12.44 -18.15
C GLY A 850 39.32 -11.93 -19.54
N GLY A 851 39.16 -10.62 -19.80
CA GLY A 851 39.47 -10.01 -21.10
C GLY A 851 38.40 -10.22 -22.18
N LEU A 852 37.31 -10.92 -21.89
CA LEU A 852 36.19 -11.14 -22.81
C LEU A 852 34.98 -10.34 -22.34
N ALA A 853 34.34 -9.62 -23.26
CA ALA A 853 33.15 -8.85 -23.00
C ALA A 853 31.92 -9.78 -23.03
N PHE A 854 30.97 -9.61 -22.11
CA PHE A 854 29.74 -10.40 -22.04
C PHE A 854 28.54 -9.47 -21.99
N GLY A 855 27.46 -9.83 -22.67
CA GLY A 855 26.23 -9.04 -22.63
C GLY A 855 25.16 -9.52 -23.60
N ASN A 856 24.36 -8.58 -24.12
CA ASN A 856 23.32 -8.86 -25.10
C ASN A 856 23.83 -8.60 -26.52
N ALA A 857 23.15 -9.14 -27.53
CA ALA A 857 23.37 -8.76 -28.93
C ALA A 857 22.05 -8.82 -29.70
N ILE A 858 21.88 -7.95 -30.70
CA ILE A 858 20.82 -8.08 -31.71
C ILE A 858 21.48 -8.49 -33.02
N LEU A 859 21.01 -9.58 -33.62
CA LEU A 859 21.35 -9.96 -34.99
C LEU A 859 20.14 -9.65 -35.87
N THR A 860 20.34 -8.98 -37.00
CA THR A 860 19.24 -8.54 -37.86
C THR A 860 19.63 -8.54 -39.33
N ARG A 861 18.69 -8.89 -40.22
CA ARG A 861 18.87 -8.72 -41.68
C ARG A 861 18.68 -7.29 -42.16
N PHE A 862 18.13 -6.44 -41.31
CA PHE A 862 17.81 -5.05 -41.60
C PHE A 862 18.92 -4.10 -41.14
N ALA A 863 19.18 -3.07 -41.95
CA ALA A 863 20.19 -2.07 -41.65
C ALA A 863 19.83 -1.29 -40.37
N PRO A 864 20.74 -1.19 -39.38
CA PRO A 864 20.53 -0.35 -38.21
C PRO A 864 20.63 1.14 -38.57
N VAL A 865 19.60 1.90 -38.23
CA VAL A 865 19.53 3.36 -38.44
C VAL A 865 20.05 4.10 -37.21
N ALA A 866 19.73 3.59 -36.02
CA ALA A 866 20.17 4.17 -34.75
C ALA A 866 20.32 3.07 -33.69
N VAL A 867 21.36 3.15 -32.87
CA VAL A 867 21.59 2.21 -31.77
C VAL A 867 21.89 2.98 -30.50
N ARG A 868 21.24 2.58 -29.41
CA ARG A 868 21.44 3.13 -28.07
C ARG A 868 21.60 1.99 -27.06
N HIS A 869 22.58 2.14 -26.18
CA HIS A 869 22.75 1.23 -25.04
C HIS A 869 22.13 1.85 -23.79
N ILE A 870 21.31 1.06 -23.08
CA ILE A 870 20.66 1.47 -21.84
C ILE A 870 21.33 0.72 -20.69
N ASP A 871 21.96 1.46 -19.78
CA ASP A 871 22.55 0.87 -18.57
C ASP A 871 21.46 0.54 -17.53
N LEU A 872 21.31 -0.75 -17.26
CA LEU A 872 20.39 -1.31 -16.28
C LEU A 872 21.15 -1.83 -15.04
N SER A 873 22.39 -1.40 -14.82
CA SER A 873 23.23 -1.89 -13.72
C SER A 873 22.75 -1.35 -12.37
N VAL A 874 22.63 -2.24 -11.38
CA VAL A 874 22.27 -1.89 -10.00
C VAL A 874 23.52 -2.05 -9.11
N PRO A 875 23.87 -1.05 -8.27
CA PRO A 875 25.06 -1.13 -7.41
C PRO A 875 25.11 -2.41 -6.56
N GLY A 876 26.26 -3.08 -6.55
CA GLY A 876 26.46 -4.33 -5.82
C GLY A 876 25.77 -5.56 -6.45
N ARG A 877 25.33 -5.47 -7.71
CA ARG A 877 24.83 -6.56 -8.55
C ARG A 877 25.67 -6.69 -9.81
N GLU A 878 25.47 -7.80 -10.53
CA GLU A 878 26.10 -7.99 -11.83
C GLU A 878 25.57 -6.93 -12.82
N PRO A 879 26.46 -6.26 -13.58
CA PRO A 879 26.04 -5.26 -14.57
C PRO A 879 25.07 -5.85 -15.61
N ARG A 880 23.98 -5.13 -15.87
CA ARG A 880 22.95 -5.50 -16.87
C ARG A 880 22.66 -4.30 -17.76
N GLY A 881 22.16 -4.55 -18.96
CA GLY A 881 21.83 -3.51 -19.92
C GLY A 881 20.78 -3.95 -20.92
N ALA A 882 20.29 -3.01 -21.71
CA ALA A 882 19.44 -3.27 -22.86
C ALA A 882 20.02 -2.59 -24.11
N VAL A 883 19.88 -3.24 -25.26
CA VAL A 883 20.23 -2.69 -26.58
C VAL A 883 18.95 -2.21 -27.23
N ASP A 884 18.90 -0.95 -27.60
CA ASP A 884 17.75 -0.26 -28.19
C ASP A 884 18.13 0.19 -29.61
N ALA A 885 17.70 -0.58 -30.61
CA ALA A 885 18.05 -0.38 -32.00
C ALA A 885 16.82 0.01 -32.84
N THR A 886 16.97 0.99 -33.72
CA THR A 886 15.99 1.33 -34.75
C THR A 886 16.49 0.78 -36.08
N LEU A 887 15.67 -0.03 -36.74
CA LEU A 887 16.01 -0.73 -37.97
C LEU A 887 15.18 -0.18 -39.13
N ALA A 888 15.83 0.06 -40.28
CA ALA A 888 15.14 0.41 -41.52
C ALA A 888 14.60 -0.86 -42.17
N TRP A 889 13.32 -0.86 -42.48
CA TRP A 889 12.65 -2.01 -43.08
C TRP A 889 11.59 -1.55 -44.07
N HIS A 890 11.38 -2.30 -45.16
CA HIS A 890 10.40 -1.97 -46.20
C HIS A 890 9.15 -2.83 -46.06
N ASP A 891 7.98 -2.19 -46.05
CA ASP A 891 6.70 -2.92 -45.98
C ASP A 891 6.39 -3.72 -47.26
N ALA A 892 5.27 -4.46 -47.25
CA ALA A 892 4.85 -5.26 -48.39
C ALA A 892 4.52 -4.44 -49.67
N GLN A 893 4.49 -3.10 -49.56
CA GLN A 893 4.25 -2.14 -50.64
C GLN A 893 5.53 -1.39 -51.03
N GLY A 894 6.69 -1.76 -50.47
CA GLY A 894 7.98 -1.13 -50.77
C GLY A 894 8.19 0.23 -50.09
N ARG A 895 7.38 0.58 -49.08
CA ARG A 895 7.55 1.84 -48.33
C ARG A 895 8.54 1.62 -47.19
N GLU A 896 9.48 2.55 -47.06
CA GLU A 896 10.42 2.55 -45.94
C GLU A 896 9.69 2.82 -44.62
N MET A 897 9.92 1.96 -43.64
CA MET A 897 9.38 1.97 -42.30
C MET A 897 10.52 1.81 -41.29
N GLN A 898 10.30 2.29 -40.06
CA GLN A 898 11.23 2.10 -38.96
C GLN A 898 10.62 1.17 -37.91
N LEU A 899 11.36 0.11 -37.57
CA LEU A 899 11.02 -0.81 -36.49
C LEU A 899 12.03 -0.65 -35.35
N ARG A 900 11.53 -0.35 -34.16
CA ARG A 900 12.36 -0.28 -32.96
C ARG A 900 12.41 -1.65 -32.29
N VAL A 901 13.61 -2.13 -31.97
CA VAL A 901 13.86 -3.43 -31.34
C VAL A 901 14.70 -3.22 -30.09
N ILE A 902 14.20 -3.74 -28.98
CA ILE A 902 14.86 -3.63 -27.68
C ILE A 902 15.14 -5.02 -27.14
N ALA A 903 16.43 -5.35 -27.01
CA ALA A 903 16.91 -6.58 -26.42
C ALA A 903 17.34 -6.35 -24.97
N MET A 904 16.82 -7.12 -24.02
CA MET A 904 17.17 -6.98 -22.60
C MET A 904 17.52 -8.32 -21.93
N HIS A 905 18.25 -8.22 -20.83
CA HIS A 905 18.48 -9.33 -19.91
C HIS A 905 18.46 -8.80 -18.47
N LEU A 906 17.46 -9.18 -17.69
CA LEU A 906 17.27 -8.67 -16.32
C LEU A 906 17.95 -9.56 -15.28
N GLY A 907 18.22 -9.01 -14.10
CA GLY A 907 18.90 -9.72 -13.01
C GLY A 907 18.03 -10.75 -12.26
N LEU A 908 18.69 -11.56 -11.44
CA LEU A 908 18.05 -12.68 -10.75
C LEU A 908 17.27 -12.28 -9.50
N ARG A 909 17.54 -11.10 -8.90
CA ARG A 909 16.87 -10.68 -7.66
C ARG A 909 15.63 -9.82 -7.95
N PRO A 910 14.49 -10.04 -7.24
CA PRO A 910 13.27 -9.26 -7.46
C PRO A 910 13.45 -7.74 -7.29
N GLY A 911 14.28 -7.29 -6.34
CA GLY A 911 14.58 -5.87 -6.13
C GLY A 911 15.37 -5.24 -7.27
N GLU A 912 16.31 -6.00 -7.83
CA GLU A 912 17.14 -5.59 -8.96
C GLU A 912 16.28 -5.44 -10.23
N ARG A 913 15.45 -6.45 -10.56
CA ARG A 913 14.53 -6.39 -11.72
C ARG A 913 13.58 -5.20 -11.69
N ARG A 914 13.07 -4.83 -10.51
CA ARG A 914 12.18 -3.66 -10.36
C ARG A 914 12.89 -2.38 -10.79
N GLU A 915 14.10 -2.15 -10.31
CA GLU A 915 14.87 -0.97 -10.68
C GLU A 915 15.23 -0.97 -12.17
N GLN A 916 15.59 -2.13 -12.72
CA GLN A 916 15.93 -2.29 -14.13
C GLN A 916 14.73 -1.98 -15.05
N VAL A 917 13.55 -2.52 -14.76
CA VAL A 917 12.35 -2.22 -15.57
C VAL A 917 11.91 -0.77 -15.40
N ARG A 918 12.07 -0.16 -14.22
CA ARG A 918 11.79 1.27 -14.02
C ARG A 918 12.67 2.13 -14.94
N ARG A 919 13.99 1.91 -14.94
CA ARG A 919 14.93 2.63 -15.81
C ARG A 919 14.65 2.41 -17.30
N LEU A 920 14.32 1.18 -17.69
CA LEU A 920 13.93 0.86 -19.05
C LEU A 920 12.70 1.67 -19.47
N LEU A 921 11.64 1.69 -18.67
CA LEU A 921 10.41 2.42 -18.98
C LEU A 921 10.60 3.94 -18.98
N GLU A 922 11.45 4.48 -18.11
CA GLU A 922 11.83 5.90 -18.12
C GLU A 922 12.50 6.29 -19.44
N CYS A 923 13.38 5.43 -19.96
CA CYS A 923 14.01 5.63 -21.27
C CYS A 923 13.02 5.56 -22.45
N LEU A 924 11.83 4.99 -22.23
CA LEU A 924 10.75 4.83 -23.21
C LEU A 924 9.65 5.89 -23.11
N ALA A 925 9.51 6.57 -21.98
CA ALA A 925 8.37 7.45 -21.66
C ALA A 925 8.33 8.78 -22.43
N GLY A 926 9.34 9.11 -23.23
CA GLY A 926 9.46 10.40 -23.94
C GLY A 926 9.69 10.31 -25.45
N GLN A 927 9.46 9.14 -26.08
CA GLN A 927 9.77 8.94 -27.49
C GLN A 927 8.51 8.83 -28.37
N PRO A 928 8.57 9.24 -29.65
CA PRO A 928 7.48 9.05 -30.60
C PRO A 928 7.05 7.57 -30.63
N ARG A 929 5.74 7.31 -30.75
CA ARG A 929 5.18 5.95 -30.82
C ARG A 929 5.53 5.30 -32.15
N THR A 930 6.74 4.77 -32.26
CA THR A 930 7.18 3.88 -33.34
C THR A 930 6.78 2.44 -33.02
N ALA A 931 6.59 1.62 -34.07
CA ALA A 931 6.38 0.19 -33.87
C ALA A 931 7.58 -0.38 -33.11
N THR A 932 7.33 -0.96 -31.93
CA THR A 932 8.40 -1.38 -31.01
C THR A 932 8.25 -2.85 -30.64
N VAL A 933 9.33 -3.61 -30.73
CA VAL A 933 9.45 -4.98 -30.23
C VAL A 933 10.40 -4.98 -29.03
N LEU A 934 9.91 -5.42 -27.87
CA LEU A 934 10.73 -5.64 -26.68
C LEU A 934 10.86 -7.13 -26.44
N LEU A 935 12.09 -7.64 -26.32
CA LEU A 935 12.33 -9.06 -26.15
C LEU A 935 13.56 -9.34 -25.29
N GLY A 936 13.57 -10.50 -24.63
CA GLY A 936 14.68 -10.92 -23.79
C GLY A 936 14.31 -11.82 -22.63
N ASP A 937 15.33 -12.22 -21.87
CA ASP A 937 15.20 -12.95 -20.61
C ASP A 937 14.93 -11.98 -19.47
N VAL A 938 13.72 -12.05 -18.90
CA VAL A 938 13.34 -11.20 -17.76
C VAL A 938 13.63 -11.81 -16.40
N ASN A 939 14.10 -13.06 -16.34
CA ASN A 939 14.37 -13.77 -15.09
C ASN A 939 13.21 -13.69 -14.07
N GLU A 940 11.96 -13.67 -14.56
CA GLU A 940 10.75 -13.50 -13.76
C GLU A 940 9.76 -14.63 -14.01
N TRP A 941 9.64 -15.52 -13.02
CA TRP A 941 8.73 -16.66 -13.06
C TRP A 941 7.40 -16.42 -12.31
N PHE A 942 7.29 -15.38 -11.48
CA PHE A 942 6.02 -15.01 -10.86
C PHE A 942 5.17 -14.26 -11.88
N LEU A 943 4.07 -14.87 -12.33
CA LEU A 943 3.12 -14.31 -13.32
C LEU A 943 2.49 -12.95 -12.91
N TRP A 944 2.78 -12.46 -11.70
CA TRP A 944 2.19 -11.28 -11.06
C TRP A 944 3.23 -10.24 -10.63
N GLY A 945 4.53 -10.49 -10.87
CA GLY A 945 5.61 -9.60 -10.46
C GLY A 945 5.45 -8.19 -11.03
N ARG A 946 5.73 -7.18 -10.19
CA ARG A 946 5.67 -5.75 -10.56
C ARG A 946 6.35 -5.41 -11.90
N PRO A 947 7.56 -5.93 -12.23
CA PRO A 947 8.21 -5.67 -13.52
C PRO A 947 7.34 -6.08 -14.72
N LEU A 948 6.73 -7.27 -14.69
CA LEU A 948 5.85 -7.75 -15.76
C LEU A 948 4.57 -6.93 -15.87
N ARG A 949 3.97 -6.49 -14.75
CA ARG A 949 2.75 -5.66 -14.79
C ARG A 949 3.03 -4.29 -15.40
N TRP A 950 4.19 -3.69 -15.13
CA TRP A 950 4.57 -2.41 -15.73
C TRP A 950 4.83 -2.55 -17.23
N LEU A 951 5.54 -3.60 -17.65
CA LEU A 951 5.75 -3.91 -19.07
C LEU A 951 4.43 -4.18 -19.80
N HIS A 952 3.50 -4.93 -19.21
CA HIS A 952 2.17 -5.18 -19.79
C HIS A 952 1.29 -3.93 -19.88
N ARG A 953 1.49 -2.92 -19.03
CA ARG A 953 0.79 -1.65 -19.17
C ARG A 953 1.30 -0.86 -20.38
N TYR A 954 2.58 -0.99 -20.71
CA TYR A 954 3.20 -0.28 -21.81
C TYR A 954 3.02 -0.98 -23.17
N PHE A 955 3.20 -2.30 -23.24
CA PHE A 955 3.17 -3.09 -24.49
C PHE A 955 1.92 -3.98 -24.68
N GLU A 956 0.94 -3.89 -23.77
CA GLU A 956 -0.16 -4.86 -23.64
C GLU A 956 0.33 -6.30 -23.35
N ARG A 957 -0.60 -7.23 -23.07
CA ARG A 957 -0.24 -8.61 -22.68
C ARG A 957 0.14 -9.46 -23.90
N ALA A 958 1.24 -10.20 -23.77
CA ALA A 958 1.70 -11.19 -24.75
C ALA A 958 1.52 -12.63 -24.22
N PRO A 959 1.45 -13.67 -25.09
CA PRO A 959 1.33 -15.06 -24.67
C PRO A 959 2.50 -15.52 -23.79
N HIS A 960 2.21 -16.38 -22.82
CA HIS A 960 3.20 -16.93 -21.90
C HIS A 960 3.62 -18.34 -22.33
N VAL A 961 4.82 -18.49 -22.88
CA VAL A 961 5.36 -19.78 -23.33
C VAL A 961 6.53 -20.20 -22.46
N ALA A 962 6.49 -21.41 -21.89
CA ALA A 962 7.58 -21.93 -21.07
C ALA A 962 8.76 -22.39 -21.93
N THR A 963 9.93 -21.83 -21.65
CA THR A 963 11.20 -22.02 -22.35
C THR A 963 12.29 -22.64 -21.46
N PHE A 964 12.15 -22.59 -20.13
CA PHE A 964 13.14 -23.07 -19.17
C PHE A 964 12.55 -24.08 -18.17
N PRO A 965 13.31 -25.11 -17.73
CA PRO A 965 14.56 -25.57 -18.32
C PRO A 965 14.31 -26.26 -19.67
N SER A 966 15.28 -26.23 -20.58
CA SER A 966 15.10 -26.63 -21.98
C SER A 966 14.66 -28.10 -22.16
N ARG A 967 15.10 -29.00 -21.28
CA ARG A 967 14.70 -30.42 -21.28
C ARG A 967 13.25 -30.64 -20.85
N TRP A 968 12.75 -29.85 -19.90
CA TRP A 968 11.36 -29.94 -19.43
C TRP A 968 10.82 -28.54 -19.11
N PRO A 969 10.34 -27.81 -20.14
CA PRO A 969 10.05 -26.39 -19.97
C PRO A 969 8.82 -26.18 -19.06
N LEU A 970 9.06 -25.57 -17.90
CA LEU A 970 8.07 -25.29 -16.86
C LEU A 970 7.90 -23.80 -16.59
N LEU A 971 8.95 -23.00 -16.82
CA LEU A 971 9.03 -21.58 -16.54
C LEU A 971 9.14 -20.78 -17.84
N SER A 972 8.45 -19.65 -17.89
CA SER A 972 8.44 -18.74 -19.04
C SER A 972 9.25 -17.48 -18.72
N LEU A 973 10.57 -17.64 -18.69
CA LEU A 973 11.51 -16.56 -18.35
C LEU A 973 11.74 -15.62 -19.54
N ASP A 974 11.79 -16.17 -20.75
CA ASP A 974 11.90 -15.42 -22.00
C ASP A 974 10.56 -14.81 -22.41
N ARG A 975 10.61 -13.59 -22.97
CA ARG A 975 9.42 -12.82 -23.35
C ARG A 975 9.63 -12.05 -24.64
N ILE A 976 8.55 -11.87 -25.39
CA ILE A 976 8.47 -11.00 -26.56
C ILE A 976 7.18 -10.18 -26.45
N TRP A 977 7.28 -8.87 -26.58
CA TRP A 977 6.18 -7.91 -26.60
C TRP A 977 6.25 -7.02 -27.83
N THR A 978 5.10 -6.53 -28.30
CA THR A 978 5.03 -5.56 -29.39
C THR A 978 4.08 -4.42 -29.07
N SER A 979 4.41 -3.22 -29.52
CA SER A 979 3.52 -2.06 -29.51
C SER A 979 3.43 -1.49 -30.93
N PRO A 980 2.23 -1.42 -31.54
CA PRO A 980 0.97 -2.00 -31.10
C PRO A 980 0.97 -3.54 -30.97
N ARG A 981 0.14 -4.10 -30.08
CA ARG A 981 -0.01 -5.56 -29.89
C ARG A 981 -0.54 -6.29 -31.13
N ALA A 982 -1.29 -5.58 -31.98
CA ALA A 982 -1.87 -6.10 -33.22
C ALA A 982 -0.84 -6.66 -34.20
N HIS A 983 0.43 -6.24 -34.10
CA HIS A 983 1.50 -6.79 -34.92
C HIS A 983 1.90 -8.20 -34.52
N LEU A 984 1.71 -8.63 -33.27
CA LEU A 984 2.14 -9.95 -32.82
C LEU A 984 1.10 -11.03 -33.16
N VAL A 985 1.43 -11.88 -34.15
CA VAL A 985 0.53 -12.92 -34.68
C VAL A 985 0.57 -14.17 -33.82
N GLU A 986 1.77 -14.71 -33.64
CA GLU A 986 2.01 -15.95 -32.91
C GLU A 986 3.28 -15.83 -32.06
N VAL A 987 3.28 -16.51 -30.91
CA VAL A 987 4.48 -16.74 -30.10
C VAL A 987 4.55 -18.22 -29.77
N ARG A 988 5.67 -18.86 -30.14
CA ARG A 988 5.93 -20.30 -29.92
C ARG A 988 7.34 -20.51 -29.40
N ARG A 989 7.56 -21.63 -28.71
CA ARG A 989 8.92 -22.09 -28.39
C ARG A 989 9.46 -22.95 -29.53
N HIS A 990 10.75 -22.83 -29.81
CA HIS A 990 11.45 -23.73 -30.72
C HIS A 990 12.08 -24.87 -29.94
N ALA A 991 11.60 -26.10 -30.13
CA ALA A 991 11.88 -27.23 -29.25
C ALA A 991 12.42 -28.46 -30.00
N THR A 992 13.56 -28.33 -30.67
CA THR A 992 14.26 -29.42 -31.37
C THR A 992 15.21 -30.19 -30.44
N ALA A 993 15.70 -31.34 -30.89
CA ALA A 993 16.70 -32.11 -30.15
C ALA A 993 17.99 -31.30 -29.95
N LEU A 994 18.39 -30.52 -30.97
CA LEU A 994 19.53 -29.62 -30.89
C LEU A 994 19.28 -28.49 -29.88
N ALA A 995 18.14 -27.80 -29.94
CA ALA A 995 17.80 -26.71 -29.03
C ALA A 995 17.78 -27.13 -27.54
N ARG A 996 17.37 -28.37 -27.24
CA ARG A 996 17.35 -28.93 -25.88
C ARG A 996 18.73 -29.21 -25.28
N VAL A 997 19.76 -29.28 -26.12
CA VAL A 997 21.14 -29.52 -25.71
C VAL A 997 21.97 -28.24 -25.83
N ALA A 998 21.66 -27.37 -26.81
CA ALA A 998 22.43 -26.17 -27.13
C ALA A 998 22.42 -25.10 -26.03
N SER A 999 21.35 -25.00 -25.24
CA SER A 999 21.23 -24.10 -24.08
C SER A 999 20.30 -24.71 -23.02
N ASP A 1000 20.34 -24.18 -21.80
CA ASP A 1000 19.35 -24.46 -20.75
C ASP A 1000 18.02 -23.71 -20.96
N HIS A 1001 17.97 -22.76 -21.90
CA HIS A 1001 16.75 -22.15 -22.43
C HIS A 1001 16.39 -22.71 -23.82
N LEU A 1002 15.10 -22.80 -24.14
CA LEU A 1002 14.62 -22.95 -25.51
C LEU A 1002 14.38 -21.56 -26.14
N PRO A 1003 14.71 -21.35 -27.42
CA PRO A 1003 14.40 -20.10 -28.11
C PRO A 1003 12.90 -19.80 -28.12
N LEU A 1004 12.55 -18.54 -27.86
CA LEU A 1004 11.19 -18.03 -28.01
C LEU A 1004 11.09 -17.33 -29.37
N VAL A 1005 10.17 -17.76 -30.22
CA VAL A 1005 10.00 -17.28 -31.60
C VAL A 1005 8.62 -16.62 -31.75
N ALA A 1006 8.57 -15.48 -32.40
CA ALA A 1006 7.37 -14.71 -32.67
C ALA A 1006 7.26 -14.36 -34.16
N THR A 1007 6.04 -14.45 -34.69
CA THR A 1007 5.71 -13.99 -36.04
C THR A 1007 5.00 -12.64 -35.95
N LEU A 1008 5.50 -11.63 -36.66
CA LEU A 1008 4.96 -10.26 -36.65
C LEU A 1008 4.34 -9.89 -38.00
N ARG A 1009 3.14 -9.32 -38.00
CA ARG A 1009 2.42 -8.85 -39.19
C ARG A 1009 2.86 -7.43 -39.58
N THR A 1010 3.10 -7.23 -40.87
CA THR A 1010 3.72 -6.01 -41.42
C THR A 1010 2.73 -4.91 -41.85
N SER A 1011 1.41 -5.15 -41.77
CA SER A 1011 0.37 -4.17 -42.10
C SER A 1011 -0.81 -4.23 -41.11
N MET A 1012 -1.40 -3.07 -40.77
CA MET A 1012 -2.56 -2.96 -39.87
C MET A 1012 -3.87 -3.24 -40.64
N PRO A 1013 -4.85 -3.98 -40.08
CA PRO A 1013 -6.16 -4.13 -40.71
C PRO A 1013 -6.93 -2.79 -40.71
N ARG A 1014 -7.53 -2.41 -41.85
CA ARG A 1014 -8.43 -1.24 -41.95
C ARG A 1014 -9.61 -1.42 -40.99
N ARG A 1015 -9.86 -0.45 -40.12
CA ARG A 1015 -11.09 -0.34 -39.32
C ARG A 1015 -12.26 0.00 -40.25
N GLU A 1016 -13.29 -0.83 -40.31
CA GLU A 1016 -14.58 -0.41 -40.87
C GLU A 1016 -15.26 0.59 -39.91
N PRO A 1017 -15.87 1.67 -40.41
CA PRO A 1017 -16.58 2.63 -39.58
C PRO A 1017 -17.88 2.01 -39.03
N ALA A 1018 -18.15 2.26 -37.74
CA ALA A 1018 -19.33 1.76 -37.04
C ALA A 1018 -20.63 2.34 -37.65
N PRO A 1019 -21.73 1.56 -37.74
CA PRO A 1019 -22.98 2.03 -38.30
C PRO A 1019 -23.63 3.09 -37.40
N HIS A 1020 -24.03 4.21 -38.00
CA HIS A 1020 -24.79 5.28 -37.35
C HIS A 1020 -26.16 4.76 -36.84
N PRO A 1021 -26.63 5.21 -35.66
CA PRO A 1021 -27.99 4.89 -35.21
C PRO A 1021 -29.00 5.68 -36.06
N ALA A 1022 -29.83 4.97 -36.80
CA ALA A 1022 -30.92 5.55 -37.59
C ALA A 1022 -32.01 6.11 -36.66
N MET A 1023 -32.42 7.37 -36.89
CA MET A 1023 -33.64 7.93 -36.33
C MET A 1023 -34.86 7.14 -36.81
N GLY A 1024 -35.57 6.51 -35.88
CA GLY A 1024 -36.82 5.79 -36.14
C GLY A 1024 -37.93 6.76 -36.51
N ARG A 1025 -38.44 6.62 -37.74
CA ARG A 1025 -39.72 7.15 -38.19
C ARG A 1025 -40.86 6.35 -37.58
N GLU A 1026 -41.92 7.08 -37.25
CA GLU A 1026 -43.26 6.60 -36.91
C GLU A 1026 -43.77 5.54 -37.89
N ALA A 1027 -44.39 4.50 -37.34
CA ALA A 1027 -45.28 3.62 -38.08
C ALA A 1027 -46.57 3.46 -37.27
N THR A 1028 -47.61 4.12 -37.77
CA THR A 1028 -49.02 3.83 -37.52
C THR A 1028 -49.35 2.41 -37.97
N GLY A 1029 -50.23 1.73 -37.22
CA GLY A 1029 -50.70 0.41 -37.59
C GLY A 1029 -51.64 -0.16 -36.55
N ALA A 1030 -52.91 0.24 -36.64
CA ALA A 1030 -54.01 -0.42 -35.98
C ALA A 1030 -54.27 -1.79 -36.62
N ASP A 1031 -54.88 -2.65 -35.80
CA ASP A 1031 -55.96 -3.59 -36.13
C ASP A 1031 -55.63 -5.10 -36.07
N ARG A 1032 -56.51 -5.76 -35.29
CA ARG A 1032 -56.99 -7.16 -35.31
C ARG A 1032 -56.36 -8.23 -34.41
N THR A 1033 -57.26 -8.69 -33.53
CA THR A 1033 -57.41 -9.95 -32.76
C THR A 1033 -56.59 -10.13 -31.50
#